data_AF-A0A351ZU39-F1
#
_entry.id   AF-A0A351ZU39-F1
#
_cell.length_a   1.000
_cell.length_b   1.000
_cell.length_c   1.000
_cell.angle_alpha   90.00
_cell.angle_beta   90.00
_cell.angle_gamma   90.00
#
_symmetry.space_group_name_H-M   'P 1'
#
loop_
_entity.id
_entity.type
_entity.pdbx_description
1 polymer ?
#
loop_
_entity_poly.entity_id
_entity_poly.type
_entity_poly.pdbx_seq_one_letter_code
_entity_poly.pdbx_strand_id
1 'polypeptide(L)'
;MQFQNIPKRGYGSITIRISSPDDILNRSHGEVTKPETINYRSFRPEKDGLFCEKIFGPIRDWECACGKYKRIRYKGIVCDRCGVEVTQKSVRRERMGHIMLAVPVVHIWFLRSLPSKISGVIGMPTKDVERIVYYESYVVVQPGSTGLQKKDLLTEEQYLEVLASLRPEERNMDDEDPRKFIALIGGEAVKELLRRVDADEDYFKLRETAREDMSQAKKADVLKRLRILDAFRTAEHKEPNRPEWMVLDIIPVIPPDLRPLVPLEGGRFATSDLNDLYRRVIIRNNRLKRLIDIKAPEVILRNEKRMLQESVDALFDNSRRAVRSESQRALKSLADTLKGKTGRFRQNLLGKRVDYSGRSVIVVGPELKLYECGLPKDMAVELFKPLIIRKLIERGHCKTVKSAKKQVEKKTTEVWDILDTVIDGHPVLLNRAPTLHRLGIQAFQPKLIEGKAIQLHPLVTTAFNADFDGDQMAVHVPLSHEAQLEALLLILSAHNIMHTQNGEPIAVPSQDMVLGVYYLTKARGGVKGEGKIFSSEDEVVIGYNSGRIGLHAKIKVRIGGKMIETTAGRVLFNKIVPFELGYMNEMLGKKRLRQVIADCFRKAGLAKTVEFLDKLKETGFMTATRGGLSVSIADVVVPAEKTNIIDRAQKEVDKIEDYYHSGVITEGERYNKIIDTWSTATNRVADKLYNELASNKDGFNTFFMMLDSQARGSKEQIRQLAGMRGLMAKPQKTAAASSAELIENPIISNFKEGLTILEYFISTHGARKGLADTALKTADAGYLTRRLHDVAQDVVISEDDCGTIRGVEMRALKDGEDVKEPLKERILGRTSLVDVTDPINGTVYCKKGEMIDEEVSEAIEHSPIEAVMIRSVLTCESRRGVCARCYGRNMATGQLVDTGEAVGTIASQSIGEPGTQL
;
A
#
# COMPACT_ATOMS: atom_id res chain seq x y z
N MET A 1 -6.12 -12.25 39.89
CA MET A 1 -7.12 -12.59 38.86
C MET A 1 -6.50 -13.59 37.89
N GLN A 2 -6.89 -14.86 37.97
CA GLN A 2 -6.57 -15.85 36.93
C GLN A 2 -7.12 -15.36 35.60
N PHE A 3 -6.38 -15.54 34.51
CA PHE A 3 -6.83 -15.23 33.14
C PHE A 3 -8.26 -15.75 32.96
N GLN A 4 -9.24 -14.84 32.95
CA GLN A 4 -10.60 -15.21 32.59
C GLN A 4 -10.51 -15.80 31.18
N ASN A 5 -11.00 -17.04 31.04
CA ASN A 5 -11.19 -17.67 29.75
C ASN A 5 -11.84 -16.65 28.82
N ILE A 6 -11.10 -16.20 27.80
CA ILE A 6 -11.63 -15.29 26.79
C ILE A 6 -12.92 -15.95 26.27
N PRO A 7 -14.10 -15.35 26.47
CA PRO A 7 -15.33 -15.96 26.02
C PRO A 7 -15.23 -16.20 24.51
N LYS A 8 -15.70 -17.36 24.03
CA LYS A 8 -15.67 -17.73 22.60
C LYS A 8 -16.26 -16.66 21.66
N ARG A 9 -17.06 -15.72 22.20
CA ARG A 9 -17.67 -14.57 21.50
C ARG A 9 -16.71 -13.40 21.23
N GLY A 10 -15.43 -13.47 21.62
CA GLY A 10 -14.45 -12.40 21.38
C GLY A 10 -14.63 -11.18 22.29
N TYR A 11 -13.96 -10.07 21.96
CA TYR A 11 -14.04 -8.80 22.67
C TYR A 11 -14.66 -7.72 21.77
N GLY A 12 -15.52 -6.86 22.33
CA GLY A 12 -16.18 -5.77 21.59
C GLY A 12 -15.40 -4.45 21.56
N SER A 13 -14.46 -4.26 22.49
CA SER A 13 -13.62 -3.07 22.59
C SER A 13 -12.25 -3.41 23.19
N ILE A 14 -11.27 -2.55 22.95
CA ILE A 14 -9.93 -2.63 23.54
C ILE A 14 -9.66 -1.31 24.25
N THR A 15 -9.21 -1.39 25.49
CA THR A 15 -8.81 -0.22 26.30
C THR A 15 -7.34 -0.32 26.68
N ILE A 16 -6.66 0.84 26.72
CA ILE A 16 -5.27 0.95 27.17
C ILE A 16 -5.21 1.80 28.45
N ARG A 17 -4.44 1.36 29.44
CA ARG A 17 -4.23 2.07 30.72
C ARG A 17 -2.80 1.95 31.20
N ILE A 18 -2.40 2.82 32.12
CA ILE A 18 -1.12 2.68 32.83
C ILE A 18 -1.28 1.52 33.82
N SER A 19 -0.29 0.63 33.88
CA SER A 19 -0.33 -0.50 34.82
C SER A 19 0.22 -0.07 36.16
N SER A 20 -0.54 -0.31 37.24
CA SER A 20 -0.04 -0.12 38.59
C SER A 20 1.04 -1.17 38.93
N PRO A 21 1.90 -0.92 39.94
CA PRO A 21 2.82 -1.94 40.44
C PRO A 21 2.11 -3.24 40.86
N ASP A 22 0.94 -3.11 41.50
CA ASP A 22 0.11 -4.25 41.92
C ASP A 22 -0.45 -5.03 40.73
N ASP A 23 -0.87 -4.35 39.66
CA ASP A 23 -1.31 -4.99 38.42
C ASP A 23 -0.18 -5.81 37.77
N ILE A 24 1.04 -5.27 37.80
CA ILE A 24 2.23 -5.97 37.26
C ILE A 24 2.53 -7.22 38.08
N LEU A 25 2.47 -7.12 39.42
CA LEU A 25 2.64 -8.27 40.32
C LEU A 25 1.57 -9.33 40.11
N ASN A 26 0.30 -8.93 39.98
CA ASN A 26 -0.82 -9.82 39.75
C ASN A 26 -0.72 -10.61 38.43
N ARG A 27 -0.07 -10.04 37.42
CA ARG A 27 0.19 -10.71 36.12
C ARG A 27 1.45 -11.57 36.14
N SER A 28 2.34 -11.34 37.10
CA SER A 28 3.61 -12.03 37.19
C SER A 28 3.46 -13.41 37.83
N HIS A 29 4.21 -14.38 37.31
CA HIS A 29 4.27 -15.74 37.85
C HIS A 29 5.53 -16.00 38.68
N GLY A 30 6.38 -14.98 38.86
CA GLY A 30 7.57 -15.05 39.70
C GLY A 30 8.57 -13.91 39.42
N GLU A 31 9.43 -13.66 40.40
CA GLU A 31 10.50 -12.67 40.30
C GLU A 31 11.75 -13.27 39.61
N VAL A 32 12.34 -12.54 38.67
CA VAL A 32 13.62 -12.88 38.05
C VAL A 32 14.73 -12.17 38.83
N THR A 33 15.48 -12.92 39.62
CA THR A 33 16.56 -12.39 40.46
C THR A 33 17.93 -12.51 39.79
N LYS A 34 18.08 -13.46 38.87
CA LYS A 34 19.36 -13.89 38.30
C LYS A 34 19.49 -13.49 36.82
N PRO A 35 20.62 -12.91 36.38
CA PRO A 35 20.84 -12.52 34.99
C PRO A 35 21.12 -13.71 34.05
N GLU A 36 21.38 -14.89 34.60
CA GLU A 36 21.71 -16.11 33.85
C GLU A 36 20.53 -16.58 32.99
N THR A 37 20.84 -17.19 31.83
CA THR A 37 19.85 -17.71 30.89
C THR A 37 19.75 -19.23 30.96
N ILE A 38 20.76 -19.92 30.44
CA ILE A 38 20.87 -21.37 30.41
C ILE A 38 22.24 -21.79 30.93
N ASN A 39 22.30 -23.01 31.45
CA ASN A 39 23.55 -23.64 31.85
C ASN A 39 24.39 -23.99 30.62
N TYR A 40 25.67 -23.60 30.60
CA TYR A 40 26.55 -23.81 29.46
C TYR A 40 26.85 -25.29 29.14
N ARG A 41 26.74 -26.21 30.11
CA ARG A 41 26.97 -27.65 29.89
C ARG A 41 25.69 -28.40 29.55
N SER A 42 24.63 -28.19 30.33
CA SER A 42 23.39 -28.96 30.21
C SER A 42 22.35 -28.33 29.27
N PHE A 43 22.56 -27.08 28.85
CA PHE A 43 21.62 -26.26 28.10
C PHE A 43 20.22 -26.15 28.73
N ARG A 44 20.11 -26.48 30.02
CA ARG A 44 18.87 -26.32 30.79
C ARG A 44 18.77 -24.88 31.34
N PRO A 45 17.55 -24.32 31.45
CA PRO A 45 17.36 -23.02 32.07
C PRO A 45 17.85 -23.00 33.51
N GLU A 46 18.49 -21.90 33.88
CA GLU A 46 18.92 -21.68 35.25
C GLU A 46 17.72 -21.33 36.15
N LYS A 47 17.83 -21.73 37.43
CA LYS A 47 16.80 -21.44 38.42
C LYS A 47 16.81 -19.93 38.73
N ASP A 48 15.62 -19.33 38.79
CA ASP A 48 15.37 -17.90 39.02
C ASP A 48 15.99 -16.95 37.97
N GLY A 49 16.50 -17.51 36.86
CA GLY A 49 17.05 -16.77 35.73
C GLY A 49 16.02 -16.37 34.66
N LEU A 50 16.48 -15.73 33.59
CA LEU A 50 15.64 -15.20 32.51
C LEU A 50 14.83 -16.25 31.74
N PHE A 51 15.18 -17.54 31.83
CA PHE A 51 14.47 -18.63 31.14
C PHE A 51 13.84 -19.65 32.11
N CYS A 52 13.82 -19.34 33.41
CA CYS A 52 13.44 -20.26 34.48
C CYS A 52 12.12 -21.00 34.24
N GLU A 53 12.14 -22.32 34.35
CA GLU A 53 10.94 -23.15 34.17
C GLU A 53 9.91 -22.97 35.29
N LYS A 54 10.33 -22.58 36.50
CA LYS A 54 9.43 -22.31 37.62
C LYS A 54 8.54 -21.10 37.34
N ILE A 55 9.11 -20.04 36.77
CA ILE A 55 8.43 -18.76 36.51
C ILE A 55 7.60 -18.88 35.23
N PHE A 56 8.22 -19.30 34.14
CA PHE A 56 7.61 -19.22 32.80
C PHE A 56 6.88 -20.50 32.38
N GLY A 57 7.09 -21.63 33.07
CA GLY A 57 6.51 -22.93 32.72
C GLY A 57 7.52 -23.92 32.09
N PRO A 58 7.11 -25.17 31.85
CA PRO A 58 8.02 -26.26 31.46
C PRO A 58 8.49 -26.20 30.00
N ILE A 59 9.71 -26.67 29.71
CA ILE A 59 10.23 -26.76 28.33
C ILE A 59 9.51 -27.82 27.49
N ARG A 60 9.05 -28.89 28.13
CA ARG A 60 8.41 -30.05 27.49
C ARG A 60 6.97 -30.18 27.98
N ASP A 61 6.09 -30.60 27.08
CA ASP A 61 4.68 -30.78 27.42
C ASP A 61 4.51 -31.86 28.49
N TRP A 62 3.78 -31.51 29.56
CA TRP A 62 3.43 -32.42 30.65
C TRP A 62 4.64 -33.07 31.34
N GLU A 63 5.78 -32.37 31.41
CA GLU A 63 7.00 -32.83 32.09
C GLU A 63 7.61 -31.69 32.92
N CYS A 64 7.94 -31.97 34.18
CA CYS A 64 8.67 -31.02 35.04
C CYS A 64 10.18 -31.02 34.74
N ALA A 65 10.90 -29.93 35.05
CA ALA A 65 12.33 -29.77 34.76
C ALA A 65 13.23 -30.92 35.25
N CYS A 66 12.96 -31.48 36.45
CA CYS A 66 13.76 -32.58 37.01
C CYS A 66 13.36 -33.97 36.48
N GLY A 67 12.25 -34.10 35.75
CA GLY A 67 11.74 -35.36 35.23
C GLY A 67 11.06 -36.28 36.25
N LYS A 68 10.83 -35.84 37.50
CA LYS A 68 10.09 -36.62 38.53
C LYS A 68 8.65 -36.89 38.09
N TYR A 69 7.94 -35.84 37.65
CA TYR A 69 6.57 -35.93 37.15
C TYR A 69 6.58 -35.82 35.63
N LYS A 70 6.04 -36.86 34.96
CA LYS A 70 5.93 -36.98 33.50
C LYS A 70 4.55 -37.49 33.12
N ARG A 71 4.06 -37.08 31.94
CA ARG A 71 2.77 -37.44 31.33
C ARG A 71 1.60 -36.64 31.90
N ILE A 72 0.51 -36.63 31.13
CA ILE A 72 -0.70 -35.82 31.37
C ILE A 72 -1.41 -36.13 32.70
N ARG A 73 -1.18 -37.30 33.31
CA ARG A 73 -1.80 -37.69 34.59
C ARG A 73 -1.47 -36.75 35.75
N TYR A 74 -0.35 -36.05 35.67
CA TYR A 74 0.10 -35.11 36.71
C TYR A 74 -0.22 -33.64 36.36
N LYS A 75 -1.16 -33.40 35.44
CA LYS A 75 -1.58 -32.06 35.03
C LYS A 75 -1.91 -31.19 36.26
N GLY A 76 -1.30 -30.00 36.32
CA GLY A 76 -1.54 -29.01 37.38
C GLY A 76 -0.80 -29.26 38.69
N ILE A 77 -0.04 -30.36 38.81
CA ILE A 77 0.79 -30.62 39.98
C ILE A 77 2.09 -29.82 39.89
N VAL A 78 2.43 -29.10 40.96
CA VAL A 78 3.71 -28.41 41.12
C VAL A 78 4.73 -29.37 41.71
N CYS A 79 5.89 -29.51 41.06
CA CYS A 79 6.89 -30.46 41.49
C CYS A 79 7.60 -30.05 42.78
N ASP A 80 7.59 -30.88 43.82
CA ASP A 80 8.28 -30.62 45.11
C ASP A 80 9.80 -30.39 44.97
N ARG A 81 10.45 -31.00 43.96
CA ARG A 81 11.91 -30.93 43.78
C ARG A 81 12.36 -29.68 43.03
N CYS A 82 11.66 -29.30 41.96
CA CYS A 82 12.07 -28.20 41.08
C CYS A 82 11.11 -27.00 41.08
N GLY A 83 9.94 -27.11 41.72
CA GLY A 83 8.91 -26.07 41.77
C GLY A 83 8.20 -25.81 40.45
N VAL A 84 8.42 -26.65 39.43
CA VAL A 84 7.82 -26.48 38.09
C VAL A 84 6.46 -27.14 38.04
N GLU A 85 5.46 -26.40 37.58
CA GLU A 85 4.12 -26.90 37.32
C GLU A 85 4.07 -27.75 36.04
N VAL A 86 3.42 -28.91 36.12
CA VAL A 86 3.25 -29.81 34.97
C VAL A 86 2.07 -29.32 34.11
N THR A 87 2.41 -28.60 33.04
CA THR A 87 1.46 -28.03 32.07
C THR A 87 2.01 -28.13 30.63
N GLN A 88 1.32 -27.56 29.65
CA GLN A 88 1.80 -27.46 28.28
C GLN A 88 2.95 -26.45 28.17
N LYS A 89 3.86 -26.66 27.25
CA LYS A 89 4.95 -25.73 26.91
C LYS A 89 4.41 -24.39 26.42
N SER A 90 3.24 -24.37 25.77
CA SER A 90 2.59 -23.17 25.21
C SER A 90 2.47 -22.02 26.21
N VAL A 91 2.32 -22.32 27.51
CA VAL A 91 2.24 -21.30 28.57
C VAL A 91 3.50 -20.44 28.67
N ARG A 92 4.67 -20.94 28.21
CA ARG A 92 5.94 -20.18 28.18
C ARG A 92 5.92 -18.99 27.23
N ARG A 93 4.91 -18.91 26.36
CA ARG A 93 4.65 -17.75 25.50
C ARG A 93 3.72 -16.73 26.14
N GLU A 94 3.01 -17.10 27.20
CA GLU A 94 1.96 -16.30 27.84
C GLU A 94 2.35 -15.77 29.22
N ARG A 95 3.04 -16.60 30.04
CA ARG A 95 3.42 -16.24 31.42
C ARG A 95 4.48 -15.15 31.43
N MET A 96 4.22 -14.08 32.18
CA MET A 96 5.18 -12.99 32.41
C MET A 96 5.91 -13.18 33.75
N GLY A 97 7.13 -12.66 33.82
CA GLY A 97 7.89 -12.51 35.07
C GLY A 97 7.93 -11.05 35.49
N HIS A 98 8.57 -10.74 36.63
CA HIS A 98 8.85 -9.36 37.01
C HIS A 98 10.24 -9.20 37.62
N ILE A 99 10.74 -7.97 37.67
CA ILE A 99 11.95 -7.57 38.38
C ILE A 99 11.56 -6.45 39.35
N MET A 100 11.82 -6.64 40.64
CA MET A 100 11.65 -5.60 41.65
C MET A 100 12.88 -4.71 41.69
N LEU A 101 12.69 -3.42 41.39
CA LEU A 101 13.78 -2.45 41.38
C LEU A 101 14.17 -2.06 42.80
N ALA A 102 15.45 -1.76 42.99
CA ALA A 102 15.97 -1.26 44.27
C ALA A 102 15.54 0.20 44.54
N VAL A 103 15.34 0.97 43.48
CA VAL A 103 14.98 2.39 43.51
C VAL A 103 13.94 2.63 42.39
N PRO A 104 12.93 3.50 42.60
CA PRO A 104 11.99 3.89 41.55
C PRO A 104 12.70 4.50 40.33
N VAL A 105 12.32 4.05 39.13
CA VAL A 105 12.92 4.48 37.85
C VAL A 105 11.86 5.17 37.01
N VAL A 106 12.16 6.35 36.47
CA VAL A 106 11.20 7.10 35.67
C VAL A 106 11.04 6.46 34.30
N HIS A 107 9.80 6.25 33.84
CA HIS A 107 9.58 5.64 32.53
C HIS A 107 9.89 6.62 31.39
N ILE A 108 10.81 6.23 30.50
CA ILE A 108 11.35 7.06 29.42
C ILE A 108 10.30 7.66 28.48
N TRP A 109 9.26 6.91 28.12
CA TRP A 109 8.18 7.40 27.25
C TRP A 109 7.44 8.61 27.83
N PHE A 110 7.13 8.63 29.12
CA PHE A 110 6.40 9.76 29.74
C PHE A 110 7.31 10.95 30.00
N LEU A 111 8.61 10.71 30.17
CA LEU A 111 9.62 11.76 30.36
C LEU A 111 9.95 12.48 29.04
N ARG A 112 10.23 11.73 27.97
CA ARG A 112 10.80 12.27 26.72
C ARG A 112 9.85 12.40 25.53
N SER A 113 8.62 11.88 25.63
CA SER A 113 7.60 12.16 24.60
C SER A 113 7.38 13.67 24.50
N LEU A 114 7.13 14.19 23.29
CA LEU A 114 6.82 15.60 23.07
C LEU A 114 5.31 15.75 22.82
N PRO A 115 4.56 16.49 23.66
CA PRO A 115 4.97 17.12 24.91
C PRO A 115 5.15 16.11 26.07
N SER A 116 6.08 16.41 26.99
CA SER A 116 6.42 15.54 28.12
C SER A 116 5.27 15.49 29.11
N LYS A 117 4.83 14.27 29.46
CA LYS A 117 3.64 14.06 30.29
C LYS A 117 3.93 14.36 31.75
N ILE A 118 5.08 13.90 32.25
CA ILE A 118 5.53 14.15 33.63
C ILE A 118 5.73 15.66 33.86
N SER A 119 6.44 16.32 32.94
CA SER A 119 6.67 17.77 32.97
C SER A 119 5.36 18.56 32.93
N GLY A 120 4.40 18.15 32.10
CA GLY A 120 3.06 18.76 32.06
C GLY A 120 2.28 18.61 33.36
N VAL A 121 2.28 17.43 33.98
CA VAL A 121 1.57 17.20 35.25
C VAL A 121 2.22 18.02 36.37
N ILE A 122 3.53 17.91 36.57
CA ILE A 122 4.26 18.62 37.64
C ILE A 122 4.26 20.14 37.40
N GLY A 123 4.20 20.61 36.14
CA GLY A 123 4.28 22.03 35.80
C GLY A 123 5.70 22.60 35.87
N MET A 124 6.71 21.78 35.57
CA MET A 124 8.13 22.18 35.48
C MET A 124 8.64 22.04 34.05
N PRO A 125 9.65 22.81 33.61
CA PRO A 125 10.29 22.61 32.32
C PRO A 125 10.89 21.20 32.18
N THR A 126 10.84 20.63 30.97
CA THR A 126 11.31 19.25 30.74
C THR A 126 12.80 19.06 31.04
N LYS A 127 13.63 20.09 30.76
CA LYS A 127 15.08 20.05 31.07
C LYS A 127 15.33 19.93 32.58
N ASP A 128 14.56 20.64 33.38
CA ASP A 128 14.70 20.64 34.84
C ASP A 128 14.32 19.28 35.43
N VAL A 129 13.26 18.66 34.90
CA VAL A 129 12.88 17.28 35.27
C VAL A 129 13.98 16.29 34.85
N GLU A 130 14.60 16.42 33.67
CA GLU A 130 15.72 15.56 33.27
C GLU A 130 16.93 15.70 34.22
N ARG A 131 17.26 16.92 34.66
CA ARG A 131 18.33 17.16 35.66
C ARG A 131 18.07 16.43 36.97
N ILE A 132 16.82 16.40 37.44
CA ILE A 132 16.43 15.66 38.65
C ILE A 132 16.58 14.15 38.42
N VAL A 133 16.06 13.63 37.29
CA VAL A 133 16.05 12.19 36.98
C VAL A 133 17.46 11.61 36.85
N TYR A 134 18.40 12.35 36.24
CA TYR A 134 19.78 11.91 36.03
C TYR A 134 20.72 12.24 37.20
N TYR A 135 20.17 12.59 38.36
CA TYR A 135 20.90 12.86 39.61
C TYR A 135 21.87 14.06 39.54
N GLU A 136 21.51 15.12 38.81
CA GLU A 136 22.32 16.35 38.71
C GLU A 136 21.92 17.44 39.71
N SER A 137 20.64 17.51 40.11
CA SER A 137 20.14 18.56 41.01
C SER A 137 19.02 18.04 41.91
N TYR A 138 18.96 18.53 43.14
CA TYR A 138 17.89 18.26 44.09
C TYR A 138 16.68 19.12 43.75
N VAL A 139 15.49 18.64 44.07
CA VAL A 139 14.24 19.42 43.96
C VAL A 139 13.57 19.52 45.32
N VAL A 140 13.14 20.74 45.67
CA VAL A 140 12.41 20.99 46.90
C VAL A 140 10.98 20.46 46.75
N VAL A 141 10.69 19.37 47.44
CA VAL A 141 9.35 18.77 47.51
C VAL A 141 8.52 19.50 48.59
N GLN A 142 9.18 19.81 49.71
CA GLN A 142 8.59 20.56 50.81
C GLN A 142 9.61 21.58 51.36
N PRO A 143 9.30 22.88 51.33
CA PRO A 143 10.24 23.91 51.77
C PRO A 143 10.38 24.03 53.29
N GLY A 144 9.42 23.54 54.08
CA GLY A 144 9.48 23.61 55.55
C GLY A 144 9.55 25.06 56.06
N SER A 145 10.38 25.30 57.08
CA SER A 145 10.68 26.63 57.63
C SER A 145 11.72 27.44 56.84
N THR A 146 12.19 26.93 55.70
CA THR A 146 13.18 27.61 54.86
C THR A 146 12.55 28.69 53.95
N GLY A 147 13.35 29.64 53.47
CA GLY A 147 12.91 30.67 52.51
C GLY A 147 12.75 30.17 51.05
N LEU A 148 12.80 28.86 50.81
CA LEU A 148 12.74 28.26 49.47
C LEU A 148 11.29 28.02 49.03
N GLN A 149 11.07 27.90 47.72
CA GLN A 149 9.77 27.55 47.15
C GLN A 149 9.69 26.08 46.75
N LYS A 150 8.46 25.55 46.69
CA LYS A 150 8.22 24.21 46.11
C LYS A 150 8.68 24.21 44.66
N LYS A 151 9.37 23.13 44.24
CA LYS A 151 9.93 22.93 42.89
C LYS A 151 11.19 23.73 42.57
N ASP A 152 11.77 24.43 43.55
CA ASP A 152 13.10 25.01 43.39
C ASP A 152 14.15 23.92 43.21
N LEU A 153 15.11 24.17 42.33
CA LEU A 153 16.26 23.30 42.10
C LEU A 153 17.45 23.75 42.93
N LEU A 154 18.04 22.82 43.66
CA LEU A 154 19.24 23.05 44.46
C LEU A 154 20.42 22.27 43.90
N THR A 155 21.59 22.91 43.86
CA THR A 155 22.85 22.19 43.69
C THR A 155 23.20 21.42 44.97
N GLU A 156 24.17 20.52 44.90
CA GLU A 156 24.60 19.77 46.08
C GLU A 156 25.16 20.68 47.18
N GLU A 157 25.92 21.70 46.81
CA GLU A 157 26.45 22.71 47.76
C GLU A 157 25.32 23.45 48.46
N GLN A 158 24.35 23.97 47.70
CA GLN A 158 23.18 24.66 48.24
C GLN A 158 22.33 23.75 49.14
N TYR A 159 22.16 22.49 48.75
CA TYR A 159 21.43 21.52 49.57
C TYR A 159 22.12 21.28 50.92
N LEU A 160 23.45 21.16 50.93
CA LEU A 160 24.23 21.00 52.16
C LEU A 160 24.22 22.25 53.04
N GLU A 161 24.28 23.44 52.45
CA GLU A 161 24.14 24.73 53.16
C GLU A 161 22.77 24.85 53.84
N VAL A 162 21.70 24.52 53.11
CA VAL A 162 20.33 24.52 53.65
C VAL A 162 20.22 23.50 54.78
N LEU A 163 20.76 22.29 54.62
CA LEU A 163 20.79 21.30 55.70
C LEU A 163 21.59 21.75 56.93
N ALA A 164 22.68 22.50 56.74
CA ALA A 164 23.51 23.01 57.83
C ALA A 164 22.84 24.18 58.60
N SER A 165 21.97 24.94 57.93
CA SER A 165 21.23 26.06 58.54
C SER A 165 19.99 25.64 59.35
N LEU A 166 19.52 24.40 59.21
CA LEU A 166 18.35 23.86 59.92
C LEU A 166 18.69 23.41 61.34
N ARG A 167 17.77 23.64 62.30
CA ARG A 167 17.96 23.18 63.69
C ARG A 167 17.81 21.66 63.80
N PRO A 168 18.49 21.00 64.77
CA PRO A 168 18.35 19.55 64.98
C PRO A 168 16.90 19.08 65.22
N GLU A 169 16.08 19.92 65.85
CA GLU A 169 14.66 19.68 66.09
C GLU A 169 13.84 19.68 64.79
N GLU A 170 14.18 20.54 63.83
CA GLU A 170 13.52 20.64 62.51
C GLU A 170 13.95 19.50 61.56
N ARG A 171 15.14 18.93 61.79
CA ARG A 171 15.69 17.83 61.00
C ARG A 171 15.07 16.47 61.33
N ASN A 172 14.69 16.25 62.59
CA ASN A 172 14.19 14.98 63.11
C ASN A 172 12.66 14.90 63.20
N MET A 173 11.94 15.84 62.59
CA MET A 173 10.47 15.78 62.47
C MET A 173 10.01 14.65 61.54
N ASP A 174 8.78 14.19 61.70
CA ASP A 174 8.17 13.21 60.78
C ASP A 174 8.06 13.78 59.36
N ASP A 175 8.17 12.91 58.35
CA ASP A 175 8.12 13.29 56.93
C ASP A 175 6.77 13.90 56.50
N GLU A 176 5.72 13.71 57.31
CA GLU A 176 4.39 14.30 57.08
C GLU A 176 4.20 15.67 57.74
N ASP A 177 5.09 16.11 58.65
CA ASP A 177 4.98 17.44 59.26
C ASP A 177 5.31 18.51 58.20
N PRO A 178 4.39 19.46 57.90
CA PRO A 178 4.61 20.52 56.90
C PRO A 178 5.86 21.39 57.14
N ARG A 179 6.38 21.44 58.37
CA ARG A 179 7.55 22.23 58.76
C ARG A 179 8.88 21.57 58.40
N LYS A 180 8.88 20.27 58.07
CA LYS A 180 10.09 19.57 57.64
C LYS A 180 10.52 20.03 56.25
N PHE A 181 11.79 20.34 56.08
CA PHE A 181 12.40 20.56 54.77
C PHE A 181 12.71 19.20 54.10
N ILE A 182 12.16 18.99 52.91
CA ILE A 182 12.35 17.78 52.11
C ILE A 182 12.78 18.20 50.70
N ALA A 183 14.04 17.91 50.37
CA ALA A 183 14.51 17.95 49.00
C ALA A 183 15.08 16.58 48.61
N LEU A 184 14.61 16.06 47.48
CA LEU A 184 14.92 14.73 46.97
C LEU A 184 15.56 14.83 45.59
N ILE A 185 16.15 13.73 45.12
CA ILE A 185 16.75 13.62 43.80
C ILE A 185 16.38 12.29 43.11
N GLY A 186 16.42 12.24 41.79
CA GLY A 186 16.16 11.03 41.01
C GLY A 186 14.69 10.66 40.88
N GLY A 187 14.42 9.38 40.61
CA GLY A 187 13.07 8.86 40.42
C GLY A 187 12.19 8.92 41.68
N GLU A 188 12.78 8.84 42.87
CA GLU A 188 12.09 9.03 44.16
C GLU A 188 11.49 10.44 44.27
N ALA A 189 12.26 11.46 43.90
CA ALA A 189 11.80 12.84 43.90
C ALA A 189 10.63 13.08 42.94
N VAL A 190 10.74 12.56 41.72
CA VAL A 190 9.68 12.68 40.71
C VAL A 190 8.42 11.95 41.16
N LYS A 191 8.55 10.77 41.77
CA LYS A 191 7.42 10.00 42.29
C LYS A 191 6.68 10.75 43.40
N GLU A 192 7.42 11.33 44.34
CA GLU A 192 6.82 12.08 45.45
C GLU A 192 6.17 13.39 44.98
N LEU A 193 6.79 14.09 44.02
CA LEU A 193 6.17 15.25 43.37
C LEU A 193 4.86 14.88 42.68
N LEU A 194 4.82 13.76 41.95
CA LEU A 194 3.62 13.29 41.26
C LEU A 194 2.52 12.84 42.24
N ARG A 195 2.90 12.19 43.34
CA ARG A 195 1.96 11.73 44.38
C ARG A 195 1.23 12.90 45.06
N ARG A 196 1.88 14.05 45.18
CA ARG A 196 1.32 15.27 45.80
C ARG A 196 0.53 16.16 44.83
N VAL A 197 0.43 15.80 43.55
CA VAL A 197 -0.36 16.55 42.57
C VAL A 197 -1.82 16.08 42.63
N ASP A 198 -2.73 17.01 42.93
CA ASP A 198 -4.16 16.83 42.71
C ASP A 198 -4.51 17.33 41.31
N ALA A 199 -4.86 16.40 40.42
CA ALA A 199 -5.15 16.71 39.03
C ALA A 199 -6.44 17.51 38.85
N ASP A 200 -7.43 17.35 39.73
CA ASP A 200 -8.70 18.05 39.64
C ASP A 200 -8.55 19.50 40.10
N GLU A 201 -7.90 19.73 41.24
CA GLU A 201 -7.63 21.10 41.72
C GLU A 201 -6.77 21.91 40.75
N ASP A 202 -5.66 21.33 40.28
CA ASP A 202 -4.75 22.01 39.35
C ASP A 202 -5.43 22.31 38.01
N TYR A 203 -6.35 21.45 37.56
CA TYR A 203 -7.14 21.70 36.36
C TYR A 203 -8.06 22.90 36.52
N PHE A 204 -8.80 23.02 37.62
CA PHE A 204 -9.68 24.16 37.86
C PHE A 204 -8.90 25.47 37.99
N LYS A 205 -7.79 25.48 38.74
CA LYS A 205 -6.90 26.64 38.87
C LYS A 205 -6.39 27.11 37.49
N LEU A 206 -5.86 26.19 36.68
CA LEU A 206 -5.35 26.52 35.34
C LEU A 206 -6.46 26.94 34.36
N ARG A 207 -7.68 26.43 34.52
CA ARG A 207 -8.83 26.83 33.70
C ARG A 207 -9.25 28.27 33.99
N GLU A 208 -9.16 28.72 35.24
CA GLU A 208 -9.36 30.13 35.59
C GLU A 208 -8.25 31.00 35.03
N THR A 209 -6.98 30.62 35.20
CA THR A 209 -5.85 31.36 34.60
C THR A 209 -5.96 31.45 33.07
N ALA A 210 -6.49 30.43 32.40
CA ALA A 210 -6.70 30.45 30.95
C ALA A 210 -7.79 31.42 30.47
N ARG A 211 -8.69 31.86 31.37
CA ARG A 211 -9.73 32.87 31.09
C ARG A 211 -9.20 34.29 31.17
N GLU A 212 -8.11 34.52 31.89
CA GLU A 212 -7.45 35.82 31.96
C GLU A 212 -6.76 36.17 30.61
N ASP A 213 -6.59 37.46 30.34
CA ASP A 213 -5.93 37.95 29.13
C ASP A 213 -4.41 37.76 29.21
N MET A 214 -3.95 36.64 28.64
CA MET A 214 -2.54 36.27 28.53
C MET A 214 -2.01 36.38 27.10
N SER A 215 -0.69 36.43 26.95
CA SER A 215 -0.05 36.30 25.64
C SER A 215 -0.37 34.95 24.99
N GLN A 216 -0.45 34.92 23.64
CA GLN A 216 -0.82 33.71 22.87
C GLN A 216 0.06 32.49 23.20
N ALA A 217 1.37 32.70 23.41
CA ALA A 217 2.31 31.64 23.77
C ALA A 217 2.00 31.02 25.14
N LYS A 218 1.77 31.84 26.17
CA LYS A 218 1.41 31.37 27.51
C LYS A 218 0.06 30.64 27.50
N LYS A 219 -0.92 31.17 26.77
CA LYS A 219 -2.23 30.53 26.59
C LYS A 219 -2.10 29.15 25.93
N ALA A 220 -1.26 29.03 24.90
CA ALA A 220 -1.01 27.74 24.25
C ALA A 220 -0.37 26.70 25.19
N ASP A 221 0.54 27.11 26.07
CA ASP A 221 1.17 26.19 27.02
C ASP A 221 0.23 25.77 28.16
N VAL A 222 -0.59 26.69 28.66
CA VAL A 222 -1.67 26.37 29.63
C VAL A 222 -2.66 25.39 29.00
N LEU A 223 -3.08 25.60 27.74
CA LEU A 223 -3.98 24.68 27.03
C LEU A 223 -3.36 23.28 26.84
N LYS A 224 -2.07 23.18 26.54
CA LYS A 224 -1.37 21.88 26.48
C LYS A 224 -1.38 21.18 27.83
N ARG A 225 -1.15 21.93 28.92
CA ARG A 225 -1.15 21.40 30.29
C ARG A 225 -2.54 20.92 30.72
N LEU A 226 -3.57 21.72 30.45
CA LEU A 226 -4.97 21.37 30.71
C LEU A 226 -5.36 20.06 30.02
N ARG A 227 -4.99 19.86 28.76
CA ARG A 227 -5.25 18.60 28.03
C ARG A 227 -4.61 17.37 28.68
N ILE A 228 -3.43 17.53 29.30
CA ILE A 228 -2.75 16.43 29.98
C ILE A 228 -3.45 16.12 31.30
N LEU A 229 -3.78 17.15 32.10
CA LEU A 229 -4.47 16.97 33.38
C LEU A 229 -5.87 16.37 33.19
N ASP A 230 -6.60 16.81 32.16
CA ASP A 230 -7.94 16.28 31.84
C ASP A 230 -7.95 14.77 31.62
N ALA A 231 -6.86 14.20 31.11
CA ALA A 231 -6.72 12.76 30.90
C ALA A 231 -6.53 11.95 32.20
N PHE A 232 -6.10 12.60 33.30
CA PHE A 232 -5.94 12.00 34.63
C PHE A 232 -7.17 12.20 35.53
N ARG A 233 -8.13 13.03 35.11
CA ARG A 233 -9.36 13.27 35.87
C ARG A 233 -10.24 12.03 35.89
N THR A 234 -10.98 11.88 36.97
CA THR A 234 -11.90 10.76 37.16
C THR A 234 -13.14 10.97 36.29
N ALA A 235 -13.20 10.32 35.13
CA ALA A 235 -14.41 10.27 34.32
C ALA A 235 -15.36 9.21 34.90
N GLU A 236 -16.67 9.51 34.94
CA GLU A 236 -17.69 8.52 35.26
C GLU A 236 -17.52 7.28 34.35
N HIS A 237 -17.45 6.10 34.96
CA HIS A 237 -17.22 4.79 34.31
C HIS A 237 -15.77 4.41 33.91
N LYS A 238 -14.73 5.13 34.36
CA LYS A 238 -13.32 4.70 34.20
C LYS A 238 -12.59 4.62 35.53
N GLU A 239 -11.83 3.54 35.72
CA GLU A 239 -10.84 3.49 36.81
C GLU A 239 -9.79 4.58 36.57
N PRO A 240 -9.52 5.47 37.55
CA PRO A 240 -8.61 6.59 37.36
C PRO A 240 -7.16 6.11 37.31
N ASN A 241 -6.39 6.63 36.35
CA ASN A 241 -4.93 6.46 36.35
C ASN A 241 -4.34 7.41 37.40
N ARG A 242 -3.40 6.93 38.21
CA ARG A 242 -2.67 7.80 39.12
C ARG A 242 -1.38 8.33 38.49
N PRO A 243 -1.00 9.61 38.67
CA PRO A 243 0.20 10.18 38.06
C PRO A 243 1.50 9.46 38.45
N GLU A 244 1.61 8.96 39.69
CA GLU A 244 2.80 8.29 40.20
C GLU A 244 3.12 6.97 39.48
N TRP A 245 2.15 6.34 38.80
CA TRP A 245 2.38 5.13 38.01
C TRP A 245 3.24 5.33 36.76
N MET A 246 3.56 6.59 36.41
CA MET A 246 4.57 6.89 35.39
C MET A 246 6.02 6.61 35.87
N VAL A 247 6.21 6.39 37.18
CA VAL A 247 7.46 5.94 37.77
C VAL A 247 7.35 4.46 38.11
N LEU A 248 8.30 3.67 37.64
CA LEU A 248 8.32 2.22 37.76
C LEU A 248 9.02 1.79 39.05
N ASP A 249 8.31 1.05 39.89
CA ASP A 249 8.92 0.26 40.98
C ASP A 249 9.25 -1.17 40.53
N ILE A 250 8.48 -1.68 39.56
CA ILE A 250 8.52 -3.06 39.10
C ILE A 250 8.51 -3.07 37.58
N ILE A 251 9.42 -3.86 36.99
CA ILE A 251 9.51 -4.03 35.53
C ILE A 251 8.97 -5.41 35.15
N PRO A 252 7.98 -5.52 34.25
CA PRO A 252 7.56 -6.80 33.72
C PRO A 252 8.61 -7.39 32.78
N VAL A 253 8.84 -8.69 32.91
CA VAL A 253 9.72 -9.46 32.02
C VAL A 253 8.87 -10.23 31.02
N ILE A 254 9.11 -9.97 29.73
CA ILE A 254 8.40 -10.62 28.64
C ILE A 254 8.68 -12.14 28.63
N PRO A 255 7.70 -12.97 28.26
CA PRO A 255 7.85 -14.42 28.15
C PRO A 255 9.05 -14.85 27.28
N PRO A 256 9.79 -15.91 27.65
CA PRO A 256 11.03 -16.32 26.99
C PRO A 256 10.84 -16.73 25.53
N ASP A 257 9.69 -17.30 25.15
CA ASP A 257 9.43 -17.72 23.76
C ASP A 257 9.25 -16.53 22.81
N LEU A 258 9.01 -15.31 23.33
CA LEU A 258 9.02 -14.07 22.55
C LEU A 258 10.42 -13.45 22.43
N ARG A 259 11.40 -13.95 23.20
CA ARG A 259 12.81 -13.57 23.19
C ARG A 259 13.71 -14.82 23.18
N PRO A 260 13.55 -15.71 22.20
CA PRO A 260 14.10 -17.05 22.25
C PRO A 260 15.63 -17.05 22.19
N LEU A 261 16.20 -18.14 22.70
CA LEU A 261 17.60 -18.50 22.56
C LEU A 261 17.62 -19.83 21.80
N VAL A 262 17.91 -19.77 20.50
CA VAL A 262 17.77 -20.91 19.58
C VAL A 262 19.16 -21.45 19.25
N PRO A 263 19.43 -22.75 19.47
CA PRO A 263 20.66 -23.37 19.00
C PRO A 263 20.67 -23.41 17.47
N LEU A 264 21.77 -22.96 16.88
CA LEU A 264 22.07 -23.07 15.46
C LEU A 264 23.02 -24.26 15.23
N GLU A 265 23.11 -24.71 13.97
CA GLU A 265 24.11 -25.69 13.57
C GLU A 265 25.54 -25.21 13.92
N GLY A 266 26.37 -26.10 14.44
CA GLY A 266 27.73 -25.77 14.90
C GLY A 266 27.83 -25.27 16.35
N GLY A 267 26.81 -25.49 17.19
CA GLY A 267 26.87 -25.22 18.63
C GLY A 267 26.78 -23.73 19.01
N ARG A 268 26.48 -22.86 18.04
CA ARG A 268 26.23 -21.43 18.26
C ARG A 268 24.80 -21.21 18.72
N PHE A 269 24.55 -20.10 19.40
CA PHE A 269 23.21 -19.70 19.83
C PHE A 269 22.84 -18.35 19.21
N ALA A 270 21.65 -18.27 18.62
CA ALA A 270 21.03 -17.02 18.26
C ALA A 270 20.26 -16.47 19.47
N THR A 271 20.64 -15.29 19.94
CA THR A 271 20.00 -14.60 21.07
C THR A 271 19.21 -13.39 20.57
N SER A 272 18.08 -13.12 21.22
CA SER A 272 17.38 -11.84 21.06
C SER A 272 18.11 -10.72 21.81
N ASP A 273 18.28 -9.56 21.17
CA ASP A 273 18.85 -8.32 21.73
C ASP A 273 18.22 -7.94 23.10
N LEU A 274 16.92 -8.27 23.30
CA LEU A 274 16.20 -7.99 24.55
C LEU A 274 16.80 -8.73 25.75
N ASN A 275 17.35 -9.94 25.56
CA ASN A 275 17.94 -10.70 26.66
C ASN A 275 19.17 -9.97 27.21
N ASP A 276 19.95 -9.31 26.37
CA ASP A 276 21.13 -8.55 26.80
C ASP A 276 20.73 -7.27 27.56
N LEU A 277 19.66 -6.60 27.11
CA LEU A 277 19.09 -5.43 27.80
C LEU A 277 18.53 -5.82 29.18
N TYR A 278 17.74 -6.89 29.28
CA TYR A 278 17.26 -7.41 30.56
C TYR A 278 18.41 -7.82 31.48
N ARG A 279 19.44 -8.48 30.94
CA ARG A 279 20.63 -8.89 31.70
C ARG A 279 21.33 -7.68 32.34
N ARG A 280 21.51 -6.60 31.59
CA ARG A 280 22.11 -5.35 32.11
C ARG A 280 21.29 -4.76 33.25
N VAL A 281 19.96 -4.68 33.10
CA VAL A 281 19.07 -4.19 34.15
C VAL A 281 19.20 -5.02 35.43
N ILE A 282 19.18 -6.35 35.33
CA ILE A 282 19.28 -7.25 36.50
C ILE A 282 20.66 -7.11 37.17
N ILE A 283 21.75 -7.07 36.40
CA ILE A 283 23.11 -6.92 36.94
C ILE A 283 23.24 -5.61 37.71
N ARG A 284 22.76 -4.49 37.14
CA ARG A 284 22.82 -3.17 37.77
C ARG A 284 21.93 -3.10 39.00
N ASN A 285 20.71 -3.62 38.93
CA ASN A 285 19.79 -3.65 40.06
C ASN A 285 20.35 -4.46 41.24
N ASN A 286 20.90 -5.65 40.97
CA ASN A 286 21.52 -6.48 42.02
C ASN A 286 22.77 -5.85 42.62
N ARG A 287 23.59 -5.18 41.80
CA ARG A 287 24.74 -4.42 42.27
C ARG A 287 24.31 -3.28 43.18
N LEU A 288 23.26 -2.54 42.80
CA LEU A 288 22.72 -1.45 43.60
C LEU A 288 22.17 -1.96 44.94
N LYS A 289 21.41 -3.06 44.98
CA LYS A 289 20.95 -3.69 46.23
C LYS A 289 22.11 -3.99 47.18
N ARG A 290 23.17 -4.64 46.68
CA ARG A 290 24.37 -4.93 47.48
C ARG A 290 25.09 -3.68 48.00
N LEU A 291 25.15 -2.62 47.19
CA LEU A 291 25.79 -1.36 47.61
C LEU A 291 24.99 -0.64 48.69
N ILE A 292 23.67 -0.73 48.65
CA ILE A 292 22.78 -0.22 49.71
C ILE A 292 22.98 -1.02 51.00
N ASP A 293 23.05 -2.35 50.91
CA ASP A 293 23.27 -3.23 52.07
C ASP A 293 24.61 -2.94 52.77
N ILE A 294 25.66 -2.67 51.98
CA ILE A 294 27.00 -2.33 52.48
C ILE A 294 27.10 -0.86 52.94
N LYS A 295 26.04 -0.05 52.76
CA LYS A 295 26.03 1.39 53.04
C LYS A 295 27.18 2.13 52.35
N ALA A 296 27.36 1.88 51.05
CA ALA A 296 28.38 2.54 50.24
C ALA A 296 28.19 4.08 50.19
N PRO A 297 29.26 4.85 49.95
CA PRO A 297 29.17 6.31 49.82
C PRO A 297 28.17 6.78 48.76
N GLU A 298 27.53 7.93 49.00
CA GLU A 298 26.45 8.46 48.14
C GLU A 298 26.87 8.67 46.69
N VAL A 299 28.12 9.08 46.42
CA VAL A 299 28.61 9.30 45.06
C VAL A 299 28.54 8.01 44.23
N ILE A 300 28.90 6.87 44.83
CA ILE A 300 28.84 5.56 44.16
C ILE A 300 27.39 5.13 43.97
N LEU A 301 26.54 5.34 44.98
CA LEU A 301 25.12 5.04 44.90
C LEU A 301 24.42 5.86 43.81
N ARG A 302 24.67 7.18 43.72
CA ARG A 302 24.11 8.06 42.68
C ARG A 302 24.54 7.60 41.28
N ASN A 303 25.81 7.24 41.09
CA ASN A 303 26.27 6.73 39.81
C ASN A 303 25.57 5.42 39.43
N GLU A 304 25.42 4.44 40.34
CA GLU A 304 24.70 3.20 40.03
C GLU A 304 23.19 3.40 39.87
N LYS A 305 22.55 4.32 40.61
CA LYS A 305 21.16 4.73 40.39
C LYS A 305 20.98 5.32 38.97
N ARG A 306 21.88 6.20 38.53
CA ARG A 306 21.91 6.74 37.16
C ARG A 306 22.11 5.65 36.11
N MET A 307 23.07 4.74 36.32
CA MET A 307 23.32 3.62 35.40
C MET A 307 22.12 2.66 35.29
N LEU A 308 21.38 2.47 36.38
CA LEU A 308 20.13 1.69 36.37
C LEU A 308 19.06 2.41 35.53
N GLN A 309 18.86 3.71 35.72
CA GLN A 309 17.95 4.53 34.91
C GLN A 309 18.30 4.41 33.42
N GLU A 310 19.56 4.57 33.04
CA GLU A 310 20.00 4.44 31.64
C GLU A 310 19.79 3.02 31.08
N SER A 311 19.99 1.98 31.91
CA SER A 311 19.78 0.59 31.49
C SER A 311 18.30 0.29 31.23
N VAL A 312 17.41 0.87 32.04
CA VAL A 312 15.95 0.75 31.86
C VAL A 312 15.48 1.60 30.67
N ASP A 313 16.03 2.81 30.49
CA ASP A 313 15.78 3.64 29.32
C ASP A 313 16.10 2.86 28.04
N ALA A 314 17.28 2.23 27.97
CA ALA A 314 17.71 1.44 26.82
C ALA A 314 16.84 0.19 26.56
N LEU A 315 16.25 -0.41 27.60
CA LEU A 315 15.32 -1.53 27.46
C LEU A 315 14.02 -1.09 26.75
N PHE A 316 13.46 0.06 27.14
CA PHE A 316 12.20 0.56 26.59
C PHE A 316 12.39 1.30 25.25
N ASP A 317 13.37 2.19 25.13
CA ASP A 317 13.71 2.92 23.90
C ASP A 317 15.21 3.27 23.81
N ASN A 318 15.91 2.66 22.85
CA ASN A 318 17.36 2.79 22.65
C ASN A 318 17.76 3.82 21.57
N SER A 319 16.89 4.77 21.22
CA SER A 319 17.06 5.62 20.01
C SER A 319 18.12 6.72 20.06
N ARG A 320 18.37 7.37 21.22
CA ARG A 320 19.31 8.52 21.31
C ARG A 320 20.69 8.17 21.89
N ARG A 321 20.75 7.52 23.05
CA ARG A 321 22.00 7.02 23.66
C ARG A 321 22.11 5.52 23.41
N ALA A 322 22.37 5.18 22.15
CA ALA A 322 22.27 3.82 21.67
C ALA A 322 23.33 2.92 22.32
N VAL A 323 22.87 2.02 23.18
CA VAL A 323 23.67 0.90 23.66
C VAL A 323 23.94 -0.04 22.49
N ARG A 324 25.22 -0.31 22.24
CA ARG A 324 25.69 -1.18 21.16
C ARG A 324 26.05 -2.59 21.66
N SER A 325 25.92 -3.56 20.77
CA SER A 325 26.44 -4.92 20.91
C SER A 325 27.96 -4.95 20.69
N GLU A 326 28.58 -6.11 20.93
CA GLU A 326 29.98 -6.38 20.56
C GLU A 326 30.23 -6.15 19.06
N SER A 327 29.23 -6.39 18.22
CA SER A 327 29.28 -6.16 16.77
C SER A 327 29.01 -4.70 16.37
N GLN A 328 29.13 -3.74 17.30
CA GLN A 328 28.88 -2.29 17.11
C GLN A 328 27.47 -1.92 16.59
N ARG A 329 26.54 -2.87 16.50
CA ARG A 329 25.15 -2.62 16.12
C ARG A 329 24.37 -2.14 17.35
N ALA A 330 23.49 -1.16 17.17
CA ALA A 330 22.55 -0.80 18.23
C ALA A 330 21.61 -1.97 18.56
N LEU A 331 21.46 -2.28 19.85
CA LEU A 331 20.52 -3.30 20.32
C LEU A 331 19.09 -2.83 20.08
N LYS A 332 18.21 -3.73 19.61
CA LYS A 332 16.79 -3.42 19.44
C LYS A 332 16.07 -3.39 20.79
N SER A 333 15.43 -2.26 21.09
CA SER A 333 14.58 -2.08 22.27
C SER A 333 13.17 -2.64 22.09
N LEU A 334 12.36 -2.59 23.15
CA LEU A 334 10.93 -2.92 23.08
C LEU A 334 10.17 -2.04 22.10
N ALA A 335 10.43 -0.72 22.12
CA ALA A 335 9.83 0.21 21.17
C ALA A 335 10.21 -0.11 19.72
N ASP A 336 11.48 -0.42 19.44
CA ASP A 336 11.98 -0.77 18.09
C ASP A 336 11.36 -2.07 17.54
N THR A 337 10.97 -2.97 18.43
CA THR A 337 10.28 -4.22 18.04
C THR A 337 8.85 -3.93 17.56
N LEU A 338 8.24 -2.84 18.02
CA LEU A 338 6.89 -2.42 17.63
C LEU A 338 6.89 -1.46 16.43
N LYS A 339 7.79 -0.48 16.41
CA LYS A 339 7.83 0.61 15.42
C LYS A 339 8.67 0.27 14.18
N GLY A 340 8.45 1.02 13.11
CA GLY A 340 9.22 0.92 11.86
C GLY A 340 8.68 -0.09 10.85
N LYS A 341 9.35 -0.21 9.69
CA LYS A 341 8.96 -1.13 8.61
C LYS A 341 9.11 -2.60 9.00
N THR A 342 10.17 -2.92 9.74
CA THR A 342 10.43 -4.26 10.29
C THR A 342 9.81 -4.48 11.68
N GLY A 343 9.06 -3.49 12.19
CA GLY A 343 8.31 -3.61 13.43
C GLY A 343 7.07 -4.48 13.27
N ARG A 344 6.56 -4.99 14.39
CA ARG A 344 5.44 -5.95 14.39
C ARG A 344 4.17 -5.44 13.70
N PHE A 345 3.81 -4.17 13.83
CA PHE A 345 2.58 -3.64 13.23
C PHE A 345 2.57 -3.74 11.71
N ARG A 346 3.67 -3.34 11.05
CA ARG A 346 3.74 -3.36 9.59
C ARG A 346 4.13 -4.72 9.05
N GLN A 347 5.18 -5.33 9.61
CA GLN A 347 5.72 -6.56 9.04
C GLN A 347 4.90 -7.80 9.38
N ASN A 348 4.35 -7.93 10.59
CA ASN A 348 3.77 -9.19 11.05
C ASN A 348 2.24 -9.16 11.16
N LEU A 349 1.66 -8.03 11.57
CA LEU A 349 0.20 -7.91 11.70
C LEU A 349 -0.45 -7.72 10.34
N LEU A 350 0.09 -6.83 9.51
CA LEU A 350 -0.37 -6.61 8.14
C LEU A 350 0.31 -7.57 7.15
N GLY A 351 1.63 -7.73 7.23
CA GLY A 351 2.42 -8.62 6.37
C GLY A 351 2.43 -10.09 6.82
N LYS A 352 1.31 -10.80 6.70
CA LYS A 352 1.29 -12.23 7.06
C LYS A 352 1.70 -13.11 5.90
N ARG A 353 2.56 -14.08 6.17
CA ARG A 353 2.73 -15.23 5.28
C ARG A 353 1.51 -16.13 5.46
N VAL A 354 0.94 -16.57 4.36
CA VAL A 354 -0.31 -17.34 4.33
C VAL A 354 -0.03 -18.71 3.74
N ASP A 355 -0.56 -19.75 4.36
CA ASP A 355 -0.54 -21.11 3.83
C ASP A 355 -1.47 -21.23 2.61
N TYR A 356 -1.47 -22.38 1.93
CA TYR A 356 -2.30 -22.62 0.73
C TYR A 356 -2.08 -21.55 -0.36
N SER A 357 -0.81 -21.16 -0.51
CA SER A 357 -0.36 -20.24 -1.54
C SER A 357 0.82 -20.81 -2.32
N GLY A 358 0.91 -20.41 -3.59
CA GLY A 358 1.97 -20.82 -4.51
C GLY A 358 2.42 -19.64 -5.36
N ARG A 359 3.56 -19.78 -6.05
CA ARG A 359 4.03 -18.79 -7.03
C ARG A 359 4.68 -19.50 -8.20
N SER A 360 4.43 -19.04 -9.41
CA SER A 360 5.19 -19.45 -10.59
C SER A 360 5.22 -18.35 -11.65
N VAL A 361 6.05 -18.55 -12.66
CA VAL A 361 6.15 -17.70 -13.86
C VAL A 361 4.84 -17.80 -14.64
N ILE A 362 4.39 -16.67 -15.18
CA ILE A 362 3.21 -16.62 -16.04
C ILE A 362 3.58 -16.76 -17.52
N VAL A 363 2.70 -17.44 -18.25
CA VAL A 363 2.77 -17.59 -19.70
C VAL A 363 1.40 -17.29 -20.29
N VAL A 364 1.36 -17.01 -21.59
CA VAL A 364 0.11 -16.69 -22.28
C VAL A 364 -0.77 -17.95 -22.45
N GLY A 365 -2.06 -17.84 -22.13
CA GLY A 365 -3.07 -18.86 -22.40
C GLY A 365 -4.17 -18.32 -23.32
N PRO A 366 -3.96 -18.26 -24.64
CA PRO A 366 -4.90 -17.63 -25.56
C PRO A 366 -6.24 -18.38 -25.68
N GLU A 367 -6.22 -19.71 -25.47
CA GLU A 367 -7.40 -20.59 -25.53
C GLU A 367 -8.29 -20.51 -24.27
N LEU A 368 -7.78 -19.93 -23.18
CA LEU A 368 -8.55 -19.77 -21.95
C LEU A 368 -9.70 -18.79 -22.16
N LYS A 369 -10.80 -18.96 -21.44
CA LYS A 369 -11.84 -17.94 -21.34
C LYS A 369 -11.44 -16.86 -20.35
N LEU A 370 -12.11 -15.71 -20.38
CA LEU A 370 -11.78 -14.57 -19.50
C LEU A 370 -11.77 -14.93 -18.00
N TYR A 371 -12.65 -15.83 -17.56
CA TYR A 371 -12.79 -16.29 -16.17
C TYR A 371 -11.90 -17.48 -15.81
N GLU A 372 -11.13 -18.03 -16.74
CA GLU A 372 -10.30 -19.22 -16.52
C GLU A 372 -8.82 -18.86 -16.37
N CYS A 373 -8.09 -19.64 -15.59
CA CYS A 373 -6.62 -19.60 -15.56
C CYS A 373 -6.04 -21.01 -15.65
N GLY A 374 -4.90 -21.18 -16.30
CA GLY A 374 -4.22 -22.47 -16.34
C GLY A 374 -3.36 -22.67 -15.09
N LEU A 375 -3.66 -23.69 -14.30
CA LEU A 375 -2.94 -24.04 -13.08
C LEU A 375 -2.13 -25.33 -13.27
N PRO A 376 -0.81 -25.32 -13.03
CA PRO A 376 0.02 -26.52 -13.09
C PRO A 376 -0.48 -27.63 -12.18
N LYS A 377 -0.59 -28.84 -12.72
CA LYS A 377 -1.02 -30.06 -11.98
C LYS A 377 -0.25 -30.26 -10.66
N ASP A 378 1.07 -30.13 -10.70
CA ASP A 378 1.93 -30.29 -9.51
C ASP A 378 1.64 -29.26 -8.42
N MET A 379 1.37 -28.01 -8.82
CA MET A 379 1.02 -26.94 -7.90
C MET A 379 -0.37 -27.18 -7.31
N ALA A 380 -1.34 -27.56 -8.14
CA ALA A 380 -2.70 -27.85 -7.73
C ALA A 380 -2.76 -28.99 -6.68
N VAL A 381 -2.00 -30.07 -6.87
CA VAL A 381 -1.95 -31.18 -5.89
C VAL A 381 -1.49 -30.70 -4.51
N GLU A 382 -0.50 -29.81 -4.44
CA GLU A 382 0.01 -29.34 -3.15
C GLU A 382 -0.91 -28.30 -2.51
N LEU A 383 -1.52 -27.42 -3.31
CA LEU A 383 -2.49 -26.42 -2.84
C LEU A 383 -3.78 -27.06 -2.31
N PHE A 384 -4.34 -28.04 -3.02
CA PHE A 384 -5.61 -28.68 -2.67
C PHE A 384 -5.44 -29.96 -1.82
N LYS A 385 -4.22 -30.23 -1.34
CA LYS A 385 -3.84 -31.47 -0.64
C LYS A 385 -4.80 -31.94 0.45
N PRO A 386 -5.29 -31.09 1.39
CA PRO A 386 -6.24 -31.56 2.42
C PRO A 386 -7.60 -31.94 1.84
N LEU A 387 -8.07 -31.23 0.80
CA LEU A 387 -9.34 -31.48 0.14
C LEU A 387 -9.31 -32.79 -0.63
N ILE A 388 -8.21 -33.06 -1.34
CA ILE A 388 -7.96 -34.33 -2.02
C ILE A 388 -7.96 -35.49 -1.01
N ILE A 389 -7.24 -35.36 0.10
CA ILE A 389 -7.19 -36.39 1.16
C ILE A 389 -8.59 -36.68 1.70
N ARG A 390 -9.39 -35.65 1.94
CA ARG A 390 -10.78 -35.80 2.40
C ARG A 390 -11.63 -36.55 1.38
N LYS A 391 -11.56 -36.17 0.09
CA LYS A 391 -12.33 -36.80 -0.99
C LYS A 391 -11.92 -38.25 -1.27
N LEU A 392 -10.63 -38.57 -1.15
CA LEU A 392 -10.14 -39.96 -1.23
C LEU A 392 -10.74 -40.88 -0.16
N ILE A 393 -10.95 -40.34 1.05
CA ILE A 393 -11.57 -41.08 2.15
C ILE A 393 -13.09 -41.17 1.95
N GLU A 394 -13.75 -40.06 1.57
CA GLU A 394 -15.20 -40.02 1.31
C GLU A 394 -15.62 -41.00 0.21
N ARG A 395 -14.83 -41.13 -0.87
CA ARG A 395 -15.08 -42.08 -1.97
C ARG A 395 -14.64 -43.52 -1.67
N GLY A 396 -14.04 -43.78 -0.50
CA GLY A 396 -13.65 -45.12 -0.07
C GLY A 396 -12.35 -45.68 -0.68
N HIS A 397 -11.60 -44.90 -1.45
CA HIS A 397 -10.28 -45.31 -1.98
C HIS A 397 -9.25 -45.53 -0.87
N CYS A 398 -9.36 -44.79 0.22
CA CYS A 398 -8.48 -44.90 1.39
C CYS A 398 -9.27 -44.95 2.70
N LYS A 399 -8.87 -45.84 3.62
CA LYS A 399 -9.46 -45.92 4.97
C LYS A 399 -8.84 -44.95 5.98
N THR A 400 -7.59 -44.53 5.77
CA THR A 400 -6.84 -43.71 6.74
C THR A 400 -6.17 -42.51 6.08
N VAL A 401 -6.03 -41.41 6.83
CA VAL A 401 -5.35 -40.18 6.40
C VAL A 401 -3.89 -40.43 5.99
N LYS A 402 -3.18 -41.31 6.70
CA LYS A 402 -1.79 -41.66 6.36
C LYS A 402 -1.69 -42.38 5.01
N SER A 403 -2.61 -43.29 4.72
CA SER A 403 -2.66 -43.97 3.42
C SER A 403 -2.97 -43.01 2.30
N ALA A 404 -3.98 -42.13 2.50
CA ALA A 404 -4.35 -41.10 1.54
C ALA A 404 -3.17 -40.15 1.26
N LYS A 405 -2.47 -39.69 2.30
CA LYS A 405 -1.28 -38.85 2.15
C LYS A 405 -0.19 -39.53 1.31
N LYS A 406 0.05 -40.83 1.53
CA LYS A 406 1.03 -41.60 0.76
C LYS A 406 0.61 -41.79 -0.71
N GLN A 407 -0.70 -41.92 -0.99
CA GLN A 407 -1.20 -41.96 -2.37
C GLN A 407 -1.05 -40.61 -3.06
N VAL A 408 -1.36 -39.50 -2.38
CA VAL A 408 -1.18 -38.15 -2.91
C VAL A 408 0.29 -37.85 -3.20
N GLU A 409 1.21 -38.24 -2.30
CA GLU A 409 2.66 -38.12 -2.53
C GLU A 409 3.15 -38.94 -3.73
N LYS A 410 2.52 -40.10 -3.99
CA LYS A 410 2.80 -40.94 -5.16
C LYS A 410 2.12 -40.46 -6.45
N LYS A 411 1.20 -39.49 -6.38
CA LYS A 411 0.43 -38.93 -7.51
C LYS A 411 -0.23 -40.03 -8.37
N THR A 412 -0.98 -40.94 -7.74
CA THR A 412 -1.68 -42.02 -8.45
C THR A 412 -2.80 -41.47 -9.37
N THR A 413 -3.29 -42.28 -10.30
CA THR A 413 -4.32 -41.86 -11.28
C THR A 413 -5.60 -41.36 -10.61
N GLU A 414 -6.02 -42.01 -9.52
CA GLU A 414 -7.23 -41.63 -8.78
C GLU A 414 -7.13 -40.23 -8.15
N VAL A 415 -5.91 -39.77 -7.86
CA VAL A 415 -5.67 -38.42 -7.33
C VAL A 415 -6.00 -37.37 -8.38
N TRP A 416 -5.68 -37.63 -9.66
CA TRP A 416 -5.96 -36.71 -10.75
C TRP A 416 -7.46 -36.60 -11.02
N ASP A 417 -8.18 -37.72 -11.02
CA ASP A 417 -9.64 -37.73 -11.21
C ASP A 417 -10.38 -36.98 -10.09
N ILE A 418 -9.90 -37.15 -8.85
CA ILE A 418 -10.45 -36.42 -7.70
C ILE A 418 -10.09 -34.95 -7.76
N LEU A 419 -8.86 -34.61 -8.17
CA LEU A 419 -8.41 -33.23 -8.29
C LEU A 419 -9.27 -32.45 -9.29
N ASP A 420 -9.58 -33.06 -10.44
CA ASP A 420 -10.44 -32.44 -11.46
C ASP A 420 -11.84 -32.16 -10.91
N THR A 421 -12.41 -33.12 -10.15
CA THR A 421 -13.70 -32.89 -9.47
C THR A 421 -13.62 -31.82 -8.37
N VAL A 422 -12.51 -31.73 -7.65
CA VAL A 422 -12.35 -30.77 -6.52
C VAL A 422 -12.16 -29.35 -7.01
N ILE A 423 -11.50 -29.18 -8.16
CA ILE A 423 -11.24 -27.89 -8.76
C ILE A 423 -12.50 -27.31 -9.41
N ASP A 424 -13.38 -28.14 -9.93
CA ASP A 424 -14.62 -27.68 -10.55
C ASP A 424 -15.49 -26.89 -9.55
N GLY A 425 -15.79 -25.63 -9.90
CA GLY A 425 -16.48 -24.67 -9.03
C GLY A 425 -15.66 -24.09 -7.88
N HIS A 426 -14.37 -24.40 -7.75
CA HIS A 426 -13.47 -23.85 -6.72
C HIS A 426 -12.53 -22.78 -7.30
N PRO A 427 -12.81 -21.48 -7.13
CA PRO A 427 -11.97 -20.42 -7.70
C PRO A 427 -10.62 -20.31 -7.00
N VAL A 428 -9.61 -19.80 -7.69
CA VAL A 428 -8.31 -19.40 -7.14
C VAL A 428 -8.06 -17.92 -7.35
N LEU A 429 -7.36 -17.29 -6.42
CA LEU A 429 -6.98 -15.88 -6.52
C LEU A 429 -5.58 -15.78 -7.12
N LEU A 430 -5.44 -15.01 -8.19
CA LEU A 430 -4.16 -14.62 -8.76
C LEU A 430 -3.80 -13.20 -8.33
N ASN A 431 -2.55 -13.01 -7.91
CA ASN A 431 -2.03 -11.71 -7.48
C ASN A 431 -0.64 -11.45 -8.09
N ARG A 432 -0.44 -10.23 -8.60
CA ARG A 432 0.88 -9.73 -9.04
C ARG A 432 1.39 -8.65 -8.09
N ALA A 433 2.66 -8.75 -7.72
CA ALA A 433 3.33 -7.72 -6.94
C ALA A 433 4.08 -6.76 -7.89
N PRO A 434 4.00 -5.43 -7.68
CA PRO A 434 3.25 -4.71 -6.65
C PRO A 434 1.75 -4.57 -6.98
N THR A 435 0.88 -4.70 -5.97
CA THR A 435 -0.56 -4.50 -6.11
C THR A 435 -0.91 -3.02 -5.92
N LEU A 436 -1.19 -2.30 -7.00
CA LEU A 436 -1.48 -0.85 -6.96
C LEU A 436 -2.97 -0.52 -6.72
N HIS A 437 -3.85 -1.34 -7.30
CA HIS A 437 -5.31 -1.19 -7.20
C HIS A 437 -5.96 -2.56 -7.00
N ARG A 438 -7.25 -2.60 -6.67
CA ARG A 438 -7.99 -3.85 -6.43
C ARG A 438 -7.91 -4.88 -7.56
N LEU A 439 -7.86 -4.45 -8.82
CA LEU A 439 -7.79 -5.35 -9.99
C LEU A 439 -6.45 -6.10 -10.11
N GLY A 440 -5.47 -5.80 -9.26
CA GLY A 440 -4.24 -6.58 -9.16
C GLY A 440 -4.41 -7.90 -8.40
N ILE A 441 -5.61 -8.16 -7.87
CA ILE A 441 -6.05 -9.45 -7.35
C ILE A 441 -7.38 -9.80 -8.02
N GLN A 442 -7.44 -10.91 -8.74
CA GLN A 442 -8.67 -11.40 -9.37
C GLN A 442 -8.84 -12.89 -9.14
N ALA A 443 -10.08 -13.35 -9.14
CA ALA A 443 -10.43 -14.76 -9.03
C ALA A 443 -10.61 -15.37 -10.42
N PHE A 444 -10.17 -16.62 -10.56
CA PHE A 444 -10.27 -17.40 -11.79
C PHE A 444 -10.67 -18.83 -11.46
N GLN A 445 -11.38 -19.46 -12.39
CA GLN A 445 -11.61 -20.89 -12.36
C GLN A 445 -10.34 -21.61 -12.86
N PRO A 446 -9.72 -22.50 -12.06
CA PRO A 446 -8.51 -23.18 -12.49
C PRO A 446 -8.84 -24.25 -13.53
N LYS A 447 -8.06 -24.28 -14.60
CA LYS A 447 -7.99 -25.39 -15.56
C LYS A 447 -6.65 -26.08 -15.40
N LEU A 448 -6.67 -27.40 -15.20
CA LEU A 448 -5.44 -28.17 -15.03
C LEU A 448 -4.63 -28.17 -16.32
N ILE A 449 -3.36 -27.77 -16.23
CA ILE A 449 -2.42 -27.76 -17.35
C ILE A 449 -1.16 -28.56 -17.02
N GLU A 450 -0.52 -29.06 -18.08
CA GLU A 450 0.81 -29.65 -18.00
C GLU A 450 1.89 -28.56 -17.88
N GLY A 451 3.03 -28.91 -17.28
CA GLY A 451 4.14 -27.99 -17.06
C GLY A 451 4.12 -27.34 -15.68
N LYS A 452 4.87 -26.22 -15.55
CA LYS A 452 5.11 -25.54 -14.26
C LYS A 452 4.71 -24.07 -14.24
N ALA A 453 4.41 -23.49 -15.41
CA ALA A 453 4.05 -22.08 -15.54
C ALA A 453 2.53 -21.89 -15.48
N ILE A 454 2.08 -20.79 -14.89
CA ILE A 454 0.65 -20.44 -14.82
C ILE A 454 0.26 -19.82 -16.16
N GLN A 455 -0.84 -20.27 -16.77
CA GLN A 455 -1.37 -19.60 -17.95
C GLN A 455 -2.37 -18.52 -17.55
N LEU A 456 -2.16 -17.31 -18.08
CA LEU A 456 -3.00 -16.15 -17.84
C LEU A 456 -3.70 -15.71 -19.13
N HIS A 457 -4.95 -15.27 -18.99
CA HIS A 457 -5.72 -14.73 -20.10
C HIS A 457 -5.11 -13.40 -20.63
N PRO A 458 -4.96 -13.19 -21.95
CA PRO A 458 -4.32 -11.98 -22.49
C PRO A 458 -5.02 -10.67 -22.12
N LEU A 459 -6.35 -10.65 -22.03
CA LEU A 459 -7.11 -9.41 -21.74
C LEU A 459 -6.99 -8.91 -20.29
N VAL A 460 -6.55 -9.75 -19.35
CA VAL A 460 -6.38 -9.33 -17.94
C VAL A 460 -4.97 -8.81 -17.66
N THR A 461 -4.03 -8.95 -18.60
CA THR A 461 -2.64 -8.50 -18.44
C THR A 461 -2.55 -6.99 -18.20
N THR A 462 -3.44 -6.21 -18.80
CA THR A 462 -3.56 -4.75 -18.57
C THR A 462 -3.90 -4.43 -17.12
N ALA A 463 -4.84 -5.18 -16.52
CA ALA A 463 -5.24 -5.02 -15.13
C ALA A 463 -4.10 -5.40 -14.17
N PHE A 464 -3.40 -6.50 -14.40
CA PHE A 464 -2.25 -6.86 -13.56
C PHE A 464 -1.00 -6.02 -13.83
N ASN A 465 -1.02 -5.17 -14.86
CA ASN A 465 0.15 -4.51 -15.43
C ASN A 465 1.29 -5.52 -15.67
N ALA A 466 0.94 -6.70 -16.19
CA ALA A 466 1.81 -7.86 -16.32
C ALA A 466 2.25 -8.07 -17.77
N ASP A 467 3.47 -8.53 -17.95
CA ASP A 467 4.02 -9.01 -19.21
C ASP A 467 4.49 -10.47 -19.09
N PHE A 468 4.94 -11.04 -20.20
CA PHE A 468 5.33 -12.45 -20.30
C PHE A 468 6.85 -12.62 -20.48
N ASP A 469 7.65 -11.75 -19.85
CA ASP A 469 9.12 -11.73 -19.97
C ASP A 469 9.84 -12.46 -18.81
N GLY A 470 9.10 -13.04 -17.87
CA GLY A 470 9.62 -13.68 -16.67
C GLY A 470 8.87 -13.34 -15.39
N ASP A 471 7.88 -12.45 -15.49
CA ASP A 471 6.94 -12.11 -14.44
C ASP A 471 6.34 -13.33 -13.72
N GLN A 472 6.12 -13.16 -12.42
CA GLN A 472 5.60 -14.21 -11.55
C GLN A 472 4.34 -13.75 -10.83
N MET A 473 3.36 -14.64 -10.74
CA MET A 473 2.13 -14.40 -9.97
C MET A 473 2.01 -15.37 -8.82
N ALA A 474 1.46 -14.88 -7.71
CA ALA A 474 1.07 -15.69 -6.57
C ALA A 474 -0.36 -16.21 -6.74
N VAL A 475 -0.58 -17.45 -6.36
CA VAL A 475 -1.88 -18.13 -6.32
C VAL A 475 -2.28 -18.32 -4.87
N HIS A 476 -3.54 -18.03 -4.52
CA HIS A 476 -4.12 -18.30 -3.21
C HIS A 476 -5.43 -19.07 -3.34
N VAL A 477 -5.66 -20.05 -2.47
CA VAL A 477 -6.90 -20.84 -2.46
C VAL A 477 -7.86 -20.34 -1.37
N PRO A 478 -9.06 -19.85 -1.71
CA PRO A 478 -10.10 -19.54 -0.74
C PRO A 478 -10.64 -20.83 -0.11
N LEU A 479 -10.56 -20.95 1.22
CA LEU A 479 -10.89 -22.21 1.91
C LEU A 479 -12.32 -22.27 2.43
N SER A 480 -12.84 -21.18 3.00
CA SER A 480 -14.22 -21.15 3.52
C SER A 480 -15.22 -20.98 2.39
N HIS A 481 -16.44 -21.46 2.58
CA HIS A 481 -17.50 -21.34 1.57
C HIS A 481 -17.85 -19.88 1.32
N GLU A 482 -17.82 -19.03 2.36
CA GLU A 482 -18.04 -17.59 2.24
C GLU A 482 -16.97 -16.94 1.37
N ALA A 483 -15.70 -17.31 1.54
CA ALA A 483 -14.60 -16.77 0.74
C ALA A 483 -14.65 -17.26 -0.73
N GLN A 484 -15.10 -18.50 -0.96
CA GLN A 484 -15.32 -19.01 -2.31
C GLN A 484 -16.46 -18.28 -3.01
N LEU A 485 -17.58 -18.05 -2.31
CA LEU A 485 -18.70 -17.28 -2.84
C LEU A 485 -18.33 -15.82 -3.09
N GLU A 486 -17.61 -15.18 -2.18
CA GLU A 486 -17.08 -13.82 -2.36
C GLU A 486 -16.18 -13.74 -3.60
N ALA A 487 -15.28 -14.72 -3.77
CA ALA A 487 -14.41 -14.79 -4.93
C ALA A 487 -15.19 -14.94 -6.25
N LEU A 488 -16.23 -15.78 -6.29
CA LEU A 488 -17.05 -15.99 -7.47
C LEU A 488 -17.95 -14.79 -7.80
N LEU A 489 -18.55 -14.15 -6.79
CA LEU A 489 -19.55 -13.10 -6.99
C LEU A 489 -18.93 -11.71 -7.19
N LEU A 490 -17.80 -11.41 -6.54
CA LEU A 490 -17.22 -10.06 -6.53
C LEU A 490 -15.86 -9.98 -7.23
N ILE A 491 -14.99 -10.98 -7.03
CA ILE A 491 -13.57 -10.90 -7.40
C ILE A 491 -13.28 -11.56 -8.76
N LEU A 492 -14.23 -12.34 -9.30
CA LEU A 492 -14.09 -13.01 -10.58
C LEU A 492 -13.71 -12.02 -11.69
N SER A 493 -12.73 -12.39 -12.52
CA SER A 493 -12.24 -11.52 -13.59
C SER A 493 -13.34 -11.07 -14.56
N ALA A 494 -14.33 -11.92 -14.81
CA ALA A 494 -15.48 -11.62 -15.67
C ALA A 494 -16.38 -10.51 -15.13
N HIS A 495 -16.40 -10.23 -13.83
CA HIS A 495 -17.12 -9.09 -13.26
C HIS A 495 -16.32 -7.78 -13.34
N ASN A 496 -15.00 -7.88 -13.48
CA ASN A 496 -14.05 -6.79 -13.32
C ASN A 496 -13.51 -6.29 -14.68
N ILE A 497 -14.43 -5.96 -15.60
CA ILE A 497 -14.14 -5.51 -16.98
C ILE A 497 -13.94 -3.99 -17.04
N MET A 498 -14.48 -3.26 -16.07
CA MET A 498 -14.48 -1.79 -16.03
C MET A 498 -13.47 -1.28 -15.00
N HIS A 499 -12.87 -0.13 -15.29
CA HIS A 499 -11.93 0.54 -14.41
C HIS A 499 -12.67 1.31 -13.30
N THR A 500 -12.19 1.24 -12.07
CA THR A 500 -12.85 1.89 -10.92
C THR A 500 -12.72 3.40 -10.90
N GLN A 501 -11.71 3.96 -11.58
CA GLN A 501 -11.43 5.40 -11.56
C GLN A 501 -12.35 6.21 -12.46
N ASN A 502 -12.56 5.75 -13.70
CA ASN A 502 -13.20 6.53 -14.77
C ASN A 502 -14.35 5.77 -15.45
N GLY A 503 -14.60 4.51 -15.11
CA GLY A 503 -15.67 3.72 -15.75
C GLY A 503 -15.41 3.44 -17.22
N GLU A 504 -14.14 3.47 -17.67
CA GLU A 504 -13.77 2.94 -18.98
C GLU A 504 -13.47 1.43 -18.90
N PRO A 505 -13.65 0.66 -19.99
CA PRO A 505 -13.22 -0.73 -20.02
C PRO A 505 -11.71 -0.87 -19.81
N ILE A 506 -11.29 -1.76 -18.90
CA ILE A 506 -9.89 -2.13 -18.68
C ILE A 506 -9.47 -3.35 -19.51
N ALA A 507 -10.40 -4.28 -19.73
CA ALA A 507 -10.19 -5.50 -20.53
C ALA A 507 -10.28 -5.18 -22.03
N VAL A 508 -9.48 -4.22 -22.49
CA VAL A 508 -9.40 -3.81 -23.89
C VAL A 508 -8.36 -4.68 -24.59
N PRO A 509 -8.65 -5.18 -25.81
CA PRO A 509 -7.66 -5.84 -26.65
C PRO A 509 -6.39 -5.00 -26.77
N SER A 510 -5.25 -5.66 -26.65
CA SER A 510 -3.93 -5.05 -26.71
C SER A 510 -3.16 -5.54 -27.93
N GLN A 511 -2.27 -4.67 -28.44
CA GLN A 511 -1.25 -4.98 -29.46
C GLN A 511 -1.82 -5.82 -30.64
N ASP A 512 -1.41 -7.07 -30.75
CA ASP A 512 -1.68 -7.98 -31.86
C ASP A 512 -3.19 -8.17 -32.13
N MET A 513 -4.00 -8.22 -31.06
CA MET A 513 -5.45 -8.35 -31.20
C MET A 513 -6.05 -7.12 -31.92
N VAL A 514 -5.59 -5.92 -31.54
CA VAL A 514 -6.02 -4.66 -32.18
C VAL A 514 -5.55 -4.63 -33.63
N LEU A 515 -4.29 -5.00 -33.87
CA LEU A 515 -3.72 -5.01 -35.22
C LEU A 515 -4.46 -5.98 -36.14
N GLY A 516 -4.83 -7.16 -35.64
CA GLY A 516 -5.62 -8.14 -36.37
C GLY A 516 -7.01 -7.63 -36.74
N VAL A 517 -7.73 -7.00 -35.80
CA VAL A 517 -9.06 -6.42 -36.05
C VAL A 517 -8.98 -5.19 -36.98
N TYR A 518 -7.96 -4.37 -36.82
CA TYR A 518 -7.70 -3.25 -37.72
C TYR A 518 -7.43 -3.74 -39.15
N TYR A 519 -6.58 -4.76 -39.31
CA TYR A 519 -6.32 -5.38 -40.60
C TYR A 519 -7.60 -5.97 -41.20
N LEU A 520 -8.41 -6.67 -40.41
CA LEU A 520 -9.69 -7.23 -40.84
C LEU A 520 -10.64 -6.17 -41.40
N THR A 521 -10.71 -5.00 -40.77
CA THR A 521 -11.69 -3.94 -41.11
C THR A 521 -11.18 -2.93 -42.15
N LYS A 522 -9.91 -2.99 -42.53
CA LYS A 522 -9.28 -2.11 -43.52
C LYS A 522 -9.71 -2.48 -44.95
N ALA A 523 -9.99 -1.46 -45.76
CA ALA A 523 -10.33 -1.61 -47.18
C ALA A 523 -9.10 -1.41 -48.07
N ARG A 524 -9.07 -2.08 -49.22
CA ARG A 524 -8.03 -1.91 -50.25
C ARG A 524 -8.67 -1.91 -51.64
N GLY A 525 -8.19 -1.03 -52.52
CA GLY A 525 -8.61 -1.02 -53.93
C GLY A 525 -7.85 -2.06 -54.76
N GLY A 526 -8.43 -2.50 -55.88
CA GLY A 526 -7.80 -3.43 -56.82
C GLY A 526 -7.76 -4.89 -56.35
N VAL A 527 -8.60 -5.26 -55.37
CA VAL A 527 -8.63 -6.61 -54.79
C VAL A 527 -9.67 -7.48 -55.49
N LYS A 528 -9.41 -8.80 -55.59
CA LYS A 528 -10.35 -9.78 -56.14
C LYS A 528 -11.75 -9.64 -55.50
N GLY A 529 -12.77 -9.45 -56.33
CA GLY A 529 -14.16 -9.35 -55.89
C GLY A 529 -14.64 -7.93 -55.57
N GLU A 530 -13.86 -6.90 -55.89
CA GLU A 530 -14.30 -5.51 -55.80
C GLU A 530 -15.56 -5.23 -56.64
N GLY A 531 -16.51 -4.48 -56.08
CA GLY A 531 -17.77 -4.09 -56.72
C GLY A 531 -18.84 -5.18 -56.82
N LYS A 532 -18.57 -6.39 -56.32
CA LYS A 532 -19.56 -7.48 -56.32
C LYS A 532 -20.72 -7.20 -55.36
N ILE A 533 -21.90 -7.71 -55.73
CA ILE A 533 -23.14 -7.57 -54.99
C ILE A 533 -23.51 -8.93 -54.39
N PHE A 534 -23.86 -8.95 -53.10
CA PHE A 534 -24.25 -10.14 -52.34
C PHE A 534 -25.64 -9.96 -51.73
N SER A 535 -26.39 -11.05 -51.69
CA SER A 535 -27.76 -11.13 -51.19
C SER A 535 -27.83 -11.23 -49.65
N SER A 536 -26.81 -11.80 -49.01
CA SER A 536 -26.75 -12.03 -47.56
C SER A 536 -25.31 -12.06 -47.04
N GLU A 537 -25.14 -11.95 -45.73
CA GLU A 537 -23.84 -12.07 -45.05
C GLU A 537 -23.23 -13.47 -45.25
N ASP A 538 -24.04 -14.52 -45.27
CA ASP A 538 -23.56 -15.89 -45.47
C ASP A 538 -22.99 -16.11 -46.87
N GLU A 539 -23.57 -15.48 -47.89
CA GLU A 539 -23.03 -15.53 -49.25
C GLU A 539 -21.62 -14.90 -49.33
N VAL A 540 -21.38 -13.84 -48.56
CA VAL A 540 -20.04 -13.22 -48.46
C VAL A 540 -19.05 -14.19 -47.82
N VAL A 541 -19.46 -14.90 -46.75
CA VAL A 541 -18.61 -15.91 -46.09
C VAL A 541 -18.29 -17.07 -47.02
N ILE A 542 -19.28 -17.56 -47.77
CA ILE A 542 -19.08 -18.60 -48.79
C ILE A 542 -18.12 -18.10 -49.88
N GLY A 543 -18.30 -16.86 -50.33
CA GLY A 543 -17.45 -16.21 -51.33
C GLY A 543 -16.01 -16.02 -50.86
N TYR A 544 -15.80 -15.71 -49.58
CA TYR A 544 -14.49 -15.61 -48.96
C TYR A 544 -13.83 -16.99 -48.79
N ASN A 545 -14.56 -17.96 -48.25
CA ASN A 545 -14.07 -19.33 -48.04
C ASN A 545 -13.72 -20.05 -49.35
N SER A 546 -14.44 -19.75 -50.43
CA SER A 546 -14.15 -20.25 -51.79
C SER A 546 -13.03 -19.48 -52.51
N GLY A 547 -12.43 -18.47 -51.88
CA GLY A 547 -11.34 -17.67 -52.45
C GLY A 547 -11.75 -16.74 -53.60
N ARG A 548 -13.06 -16.51 -53.79
CA ARG A 548 -13.61 -15.66 -54.87
C ARG A 548 -13.63 -14.17 -54.53
N ILE A 549 -13.40 -13.81 -53.27
CA ILE A 549 -13.39 -12.45 -52.72
C ILE A 549 -12.19 -12.33 -51.77
N GLY A 550 -11.46 -11.22 -51.85
CA GLY A 550 -10.42 -10.89 -50.87
C GLY A 550 -10.98 -10.19 -49.62
N LEU A 551 -10.29 -10.31 -48.49
CA LEU A 551 -10.72 -9.77 -47.19
C LEU A 551 -11.03 -8.26 -47.24
N HIS A 552 -10.19 -7.50 -47.95
CA HIS A 552 -10.26 -6.04 -48.02
C HIS A 552 -11.08 -5.51 -49.21
N ALA A 553 -11.70 -6.39 -50.00
CA ALA A 553 -12.45 -5.99 -51.18
C ALA A 553 -13.70 -5.19 -50.80
N LYS A 554 -13.94 -4.09 -51.50
CA LYS A 554 -15.17 -3.28 -51.36
C LYS A 554 -16.33 -4.00 -52.06
N ILE A 555 -17.38 -4.30 -51.32
CA ILE A 555 -18.54 -5.09 -51.77
C ILE A 555 -19.85 -4.41 -51.38
N LYS A 556 -20.94 -4.74 -52.06
CA LYS A 556 -22.31 -4.32 -51.72
C LYS A 556 -23.08 -5.50 -51.17
N VAL A 557 -23.55 -5.41 -49.94
CA VAL A 557 -24.28 -6.50 -49.27
C VAL A 557 -25.63 -6.01 -48.79
N ARG A 558 -26.66 -6.84 -48.95
CA ARG A 558 -27.98 -6.57 -48.37
C ARG A 558 -28.01 -6.99 -46.90
N ILE A 559 -28.17 -6.03 -45.99
CA ILE A 559 -28.21 -6.24 -44.54
C ILE A 559 -29.44 -5.52 -43.99
N GLY A 560 -30.30 -6.22 -43.25
CA GLY A 560 -31.53 -5.64 -42.70
C GLY A 560 -32.46 -5.01 -43.74
N GLY A 561 -32.48 -5.55 -44.97
CA GLY A 561 -33.27 -5.03 -46.09
C GLY A 561 -32.67 -3.83 -46.84
N LYS A 562 -31.55 -3.25 -46.38
CA LYS A 562 -30.84 -2.14 -47.05
C LYS A 562 -29.57 -2.63 -47.74
N MET A 563 -29.24 -2.04 -48.89
CA MET A 563 -27.96 -2.27 -49.56
C MET A 563 -26.89 -1.38 -48.94
N ILE A 564 -25.86 -1.97 -48.34
CA ILE A 564 -24.77 -1.26 -47.67
C ILE A 564 -23.45 -1.55 -48.41
N GLU A 565 -22.68 -0.50 -48.70
CA GLU A 565 -21.29 -0.63 -49.15
C GLU A 565 -20.39 -0.94 -47.96
N THR A 566 -19.70 -2.08 -47.99
CA THR A 566 -18.86 -2.56 -46.89
C THR A 566 -17.68 -3.37 -47.42
N THR A 567 -16.91 -4.01 -46.54
CA THR A 567 -15.83 -4.94 -46.93
C THR A 567 -16.15 -6.35 -46.46
N ALA A 568 -15.60 -7.36 -47.14
CA ALA A 568 -15.76 -8.75 -46.72
C ALA A 568 -15.29 -8.97 -45.27
N GLY A 569 -14.19 -8.33 -44.86
CA GLY A 569 -13.69 -8.40 -43.49
C GLY A 569 -14.60 -7.74 -42.44
N ARG A 570 -15.27 -6.63 -42.77
CA ARG A 570 -16.27 -6.01 -41.86
C ARG A 570 -17.50 -6.89 -41.68
N VAL A 571 -17.94 -7.60 -42.71
CA VAL A 571 -19.03 -8.59 -42.59
C VAL A 571 -18.63 -9.72 -41.65
N LEU A 572 -17.39 -10.23 -41.77
CA LEU A 572 -16.86 -11.26 -40.86
C LEU A 572 -16.78 -10.77 -39.42
N PHE A 573 -16.37 -9.51 -39.20
CA PHE A 573 -16.35 -8.91 -37.88
C PHE A 573 -17.76 -8.77 -37.28
N ASN A 574 -18.76 -8.38 -38.06
CA ASN A 574 -20.12 -8.21 -37.54
C ASN A 574 -20.77 -9.51 -37.06
N LYS A 575 -20.28 -10.69 -37.48
CA LYS A 575 -20.76 -11.98 -36.95
C LYS A 575 -20.44 -12.19 -35.47
N ILE A 576 -19.40 -11.54 -34.94
CA ILE A 576 -19.07 -11.63 -33.50
C ILE A 576 -19.78 -10.55 -32.68
N VAL A 577 -20.25 -9.47 -33.32
CA VAL A 577 -20.87 -8.33 -32.65
C VAL A 577 -22.27 -8.71 -32.14
N PRO A 578 -22.60 -8.44 -30.86
CA PRO A 578 -23.96 -8.60 -30.34
C PRO A 578 -25.00 -7.83 -31.14
N PHE A 579 -26.19 -8.42 -31.31
CA PHE A 579 -27.27 -7.86 -32.12
C PHE A 579 -27.67 -6.43 -31.68
N GLU A 580 -27.58 -6.13 -30.39
CA GLU A 580 -27.95 -4.84 -29.77
C GLU A 580 -27.08 -3.67 -30.23
N LEU A 581 -25.86 -3.92 -30.72
CA LEU A 581 -24.94 -2.88 -31.18
C LEU A 581 -25.18 -2.48 -32.65
N GLY A 582 -25.92 -3.28 -33.42
CA GLY A 582 -26.13 -3.06 -34.83
C GLY A 582 -24.88 -3.30 -35.70
N TYR A 583 -25.02 -3.03 -37.00
CA TYR A 583 -23.96 -3.28 -37.98
C TYR A 583 -22.87 -2.19 -37.96
N MET A 584 -21.64 -2.57 -37.65
CA MET A 584 -20.46 -1.69 -37.62
C MET A 584 -19.76 -1.64 -38.97
N ASN A 585 -19.75 -0.47 -39.61
CA ASN A 585 -19.15 -0.29 -40.94
C ASN A 585 -18.02 0.75 -40.96
N GLU A 586 -17.15 0.70 -39.98
CA GLU A 586 -16.02 1.62 -39.84
C GLU A 586 -14.69 0.88 -39.66
N MET A 587 -13.59 1.64 -39.68
CA MET A 587 -12.26 1.10 -39.39
C MET A 587 -12.07 1.04 -37.87
N LEU A 588 -11.68 -0.13 -37.36
CA LEU A 588 -11.60 -0.36 -35.92
C LEU A 588 -10.15 -0.30 -35.44
N GLY A 589 -9.77 0.83 -34.84
CA GLY A 589 -8.54 0.99 -34.06
C GLY A 589 -8.78 0.85 -32.56
N LYS A 590 -7.71 0.97 -31.75
CA LYS A 590 -7.77 0.77 -30.28
C LYS A 590 -8.81 1.66 -29.57
N LYS A 591 -8.83 2.97 -29.88
CA LYS A 591 -9.77 3.92 -29.26
C LYS A 591 -11.22 3.55 -29.57
N ARG A 592 -11.50 3.19 -30.82
CA ARG A 592 -12.85 2.84 -31.23
C ARG A 592 -13.31 1.51 -30.64
N LEU A 593 -12.42 0.52 -30.55
CA LEU A 593 -12.70 -0.74 -29.87
C LEU A 593 -13.04 -0.53 -28.40
N ARG A 594 -12.36 0.39 -27.69
CA ARG A 594 -12.71 0.74 -26.31
C ARG A 594 -14.14 1.28 -26.20
N GLN A 595 -14.54 2.17 -27.11
CA GLN A 595 -15.91 2.71 -27.15
C GLN A 595 -16.94 1.61 -27.42
N VAL A 596 -16.66 0.74 -28.40
CA VAL A 596 -17.54 -0.39 -28.74
C VAL A 596 -17.73 -1.34 -27.55
N ILE A 597 -16.67 -1.62 -26.78
CA ILE A 597 -16.76 -2.46 -25.58
C ILE A 597 -17.59 -1.77 -24.49
N ALA A 598 -17.42 -0.46 -24.29
CA ALA A 598 -18.23 0.30 -23.34
C ALA A 598 -19.72 0.30 -23.74
N ASP A 599 -20.02 0.48 -25.02
CA ASP A 599 -21.38 0.43 -25.54
C ASP A 599 -21.98 -0.98 -25.43
N CYS A 600 -21.17 -2.01 -25.64
CA CYS A 600 -21.56 -3.41 -25.45
C CYS A 600 -21.98 -3.67 -24.00
N PHE A 601 -21.16 -3.24 -23.04
CA PHE A 601 -21.43 -3.38 -21.62
C PHE A 601 -22.74 -2.72 -21.22
N ARG A 602 -23.01 -1.51 -21.74
CA ARG A 602 -24.23 -0.75 -21.43
C ARG A 602 -25.48 -1.35 -22.06
N LYS A 603 -25.44 -1.70 -23.35
CA LYS A 603 -26.64 -2.15 -24.11
C LYS A 603 -26.91 -3.64 -23.99
N ALA A 604 -25.88 -4.47 -24.05
CA ALA A 604 -25.99 -5.93 -24.06
C ALA A 604 -25.76 -6.56 -22.68
N GLY A 605 -25.19 -5.80 -21.73
CA GLY A 605 -24.92 -6.25 -20.37
C GLY A 605 -23.61 -7.04 -20.23
N LEU A 606 -23.29 -7.43 -18.99
CA LEU A 606 -22.03 -8.07 -18.63
C LEU A 606 -21.77 -9.39 -19.38
N ALA A 607 -22.71 -10.33 -19.34
CA ALA A 607 -22.51 -11.68 -19.86
C ALA A 607 -22.21 -11.70 -21.37
N LYS A 608 -22.98 -10.95 -22.16
CA LYS A 608 -22.77 -10.81 -23.62
C LYS A 608 -21.46 -10.09 -23.92
N THR A 609 -21.06 -9.14 -23.08
CA THR A 609 -19.78 -8.44 -23.22
C THR A 609 -18.59 -9.37 -23.02
N VAL A 610 -18.63 -10.25 -22.02
CA VAL A 610 -17.58 -11.26 -21.80
C VAL A 610 -17.47 -12.21 -23.00
N GLU A 611 -18.61 -12.72 -23.49
CA GLU A 611 -18.62 -13.58 -24.67
C GLU A 611 -18.09 -12.86 -25.92
N PHE A 612 -18.46 -11.59 -26.11
CA PHE A 612 -17.94 -10.75 -27.19
C PHE A 612 -16.43 -10.56 -27.08
N LEU A 613 -15.90 -10.30 -25.89
CA LEU A 613 -14.45 -10.12 -25.65
C LEU A 613 -13.66 -11.39 -25.96
N ASP A 614 -14.16 -12.57 -25.57
CA ASP A 614 -13.52 -13.85 -25.88
C ASP A 614 -13.48 -14.12 -27.39
N LYS A 615 -14.59 -13.89 -28.11
CA LYS A 615 -14.66 -14.00 -29.58
C LYS A 615 -13.80 -12.96 -30.30
N LEU A 616 -13.75 -11.75 -29.77
CA LEU A 616 -12.93 -10.64 -30.30
C LEU A 616 -11.44 -10.97 -30.20
N LYS A 617 -11.00 -11.52 -29.07
CA LYS A 617 -9.63 -12.02 -28.87
C LYS A 617 -9.29 -13.10 -29.89
N GLU A 618 -10.14 -14.13 -30.02
CA GLU A 618 -9.91 -15.24 -30.95
C GLU A 618 -9.81 -14.76 -32.39
N THR A 619 -10.77 -13.92 -32.82
CA THR A 619 -10.80 -13.33 -34.16
C THR A 619 -9.59 -12.44 -34.42
N GLY A 620 -9.19 -11.63 -33.43
CA GLY A 620 -8.02 -10.77 -33.51
C GLY A 620 -6.73 -11.57 -33.74
N PHE A 621 -6.47 -12.59 -32.92
CA PHE A 621 -5.28 -13.44 -33.08
C PHE A 621 -5.30 -14.21 -34.40
N MET A 622 -6.40 -14.88 -34.75
CA MET A 622 -6.50 -15.62 -36.01
C MET A 622 -6.26 -14.73 -37.23
N THR A 623 -6.84 -13.53 -37.23
CA THR A 623 -6.68 -12.60 -38.35
C THR A 623 -5.26 -12.03 -38.40
N ALA A 624 -4.66 -11.71 -37.26
CA ALA A 624 -3.26 -11.26 -37.20
C ALA A 624 -2.31 -12.32 -37.78
N THR A 625 -2.49 -13.60 -37.40
CA THR A 625 -1.69 -14.71 -37.94
C THR A 625 -1.93 -14.90 -39.45
N ARG A 626 -3.18 -14.89 -39.92
CA ARG A 626 -3.52 -15.04 -41.35
C ARG A 626 -3.01 -13.86 -42.19
N GLY A 627 -2.98 -12.66 -41.62
CA GLY A 627 -2.45 -11.47 -42.28
C GLY A 627 -0.94 -11.54 -42.53
N GLY A 628 -0.20 -12.40 -41.83
CA GLY A 628 1.24 -12.57 -42.01
C GLY A 628 2.02 -11.27 -41.79
N LEU A 629 1.51 -10.38 -40.93
CA LEU A 629 2.08 -9.06 -40.72
C LEU A 629 3.47 -9.22 -40.09
N SER A 630 4.48 -8.75 -40.82
CA SER A 630 5.88 -8.83 -40.42
C SER A 630 6.53 -7.45 -40.53
N VAL A 631 7.64 -7.28 -39.81
CA VAL A 631 8.41 -6.05 -39.80
C VAL A 631 9.76 -6.33 -40.44
N SER A 632 10.09 -5.58 -41.49
CA SER A 632 11.42 -5.60 -42.09
C SER A 632 12.08 -4.23 -42.01
N ILE A 633 13.41 -4.20 -42.13
CA ILE A 633 14.17 -2.94 -42.25
C ILE A 633 13.78 -2.14 -43.52
N ALA A 634 13.26 -2.82 -44.54
CA ALA A 634 12.79 -2.19 -45.77
C ALA A 634 11.46 -1.44 -45.58
N ASP A 635 10.66 -1.81 -44.58
CA ASP A 635 9.41 -1.11 -44.26
C ASP A 635 9.63 0.23 -43.54
N VAL A 636 10.84 0.44 -42.99
CA VAL A 636 11.27 1.72 -42.41
C VAL A 636 11.67 2.67 -43.54
N VAL A 637 10.76 3.51 -44.00
CA VAL A 637 11.01 4.48 -45.08
C VAL A 637 11.66 5.74 -44.52
N VAL A 638 12.85 6.10 -45.01
CA VAL A 638 13.51 7.37 -44.64
C VAL A 638 13.16 8.41 -45.72
N PRO A 639 12.67 9.61 -45.35
CA PRO A 639 12.31 10.63 -46.32
C PRO A 639 13.50 11.11 -47.12
N ALA A 640 13.37 11.14 -48.45
CA ALA A 640 14.41 11.68 -49.32
C ALA A 640 14.65 13.19 -49.07
N GLU A 641 13.60 13.92 -48.67
CA GLU A 641 13.68 15.34 -48.32
C GLU A 641 14.42 15.62 -47.00
N LYS A 642 14.75 14.59 -46.20
CA LYS A 642 15.41 14.74 -44.89
C LYS A 642 16.70 15.55 -44.98
N THR A 643 17.59 15.21 -45.91
CA THR A 643 18.88 15.90 -46.11
C THR A 643 18.69 17.37 -46.43
N ASN A 644 17.75 17.68 -47.33
CA ASN A 644 17.43 19.06 -47.70
C ASN A 644 16.91 19.90 -46.52
N ILE A 645 16.17 19.29 -45.59
CA ILE A 645 15.66 19.98 -44.39
C ILE A 645 16.81 20.26 -43.42
N ILE A 646 17.70 19.30 -43.22
CA ILE A 646 18.87 19.44 -42.35
C ILE A 646 19.83 20.50 -42.88
N ASP A 647 20.14 20.48 -44.18
CA ASP A 647 21.05 21.45 -44.79
C ASP A 647 20.51 22.89 -44.70
N ARG A 648 19.18 23.05 -44.81
CA ARG A 648 18.53 24.35 -44.60
C ARG A 648 18.62 24.80 -43.13
N ALA A 649 18.40 23.90 -42.19
CA ALA A 649 18.50 24.20 -40.77
C ALA A 649 19.94 24.58 -40.39
N GLN A 650 20.94 23.84 -40.89
CA GLN A 650 22.35 24.14 -40.66
C GLN A 650 22.73 25.54 -41.17
N LYS A 651 22.31 25.90 -42.40
CA LYS A 651 22.55 27.25 -42.94
C LYS A 651 21.92 28.36 -42.12
N GLU A 652 20.76 28.12 -41.50
CA GLU A 652 20.16 29.10 -40.59
C GLU A 652 20.92 29.19 -39.26
N VAL A 653 21.42 28.07 -38.74
CA VAL A 653 22.29 28.04 -37.56
C VAL A 653 23.59 28.80 -37.81
N ASP A 654 24.24 28.58 -38.96
CA ASP A 654 25.48 29.28 -39.33
C ASP A 654 25.26 30.81 -39.39
N LYS A 655 24.12 31.27 -39.95
CA LYS A 655 23.74 32.70 -39.92
C LYS A 655 23.54 33.23 -38.50
N ILE A 656 22.94 32.43 -37.61
CA ILE A 656 22.72 32.81 -36.20
C ILE A 656 24.09 32.94 -35.51
N GLU A 657 25.04 32.05 -35.78
CA GLU A 657 26.41 32.17 -35.28
C GLU A 657 27.14 33.40 -35.83
N ASP A 658 27.00 33.71 -37.12
CA ASP A 658 27.56 34.92 -37.72
C ASP A 658 27.01 36.20 -37.08
N TYR A 659 25.71 36.25 -36.79
CA TYR A 659 25.09 37.37 -36.06
C TYR A 659 25.62 37.50 -34.64
N TYR A 660 25.90 36.38 -33.97
CA TYR A 660 26.52 36.39 -32.65
C TYR A 660 27.97 36.88 -32.70
N HIS A 661 28.77 36.41 -33.65
CA HIS A 661 30.14 36.87 -33.87
C HIS A 661 30.22 38.35 -34.25
N SER A 662 29.21 38.86 -34.95
CA SER A 662 29.06 40.28 -35.29
C SER A 662 28.52 41.15 -34.15
N GLY A 663 28.20 40.56 -32.99
CA GLY A 663 27.69 41.26 -31.80
C GLY A 663 26.24 41.73 -31.90
N VAL A 664 25.46 41.22 -32.86
CA VAL A 664 24.05 41.63 -33.10
C VAL A 664 23.09 40.98 -32.11
N ILE A 665 23.39 39.76 -31.64
CA ILE A 665 22.56 38.99 -30.71
C ILE A 665 23.35 38.58 -29.47
N THR A 666 22.64 38.36 -28.37
CA THR A 666 23.24 37.85 -27.12
C THR A 666 23.39 36.33 -27.13
N GLU A 667 24.23 35.78 -26.25
CA GLU A 667 24.45 34.33 -26.15
C GLU A 667 23.17 33.55 -25.78
N GLY A 668 22.32 34.10 -24.91
CA GLY A 668 21.04 33.49 -24.56
C GLY A 668 20.06 33.46 -25.74
N GLU A 669 20.03 34.52 -26.55
CA GLU A 669 19.22 34.57 -27.77
C GLU A 669 19.77 33.65 -28.87
N ARG A 670 21.10 33.54 -29.01
CA ARG A 670 21.75 32.55 -29.88
C ARG A 670 21.29 31.14 -29.53
N TYR A 671 21.43 30.76 -28.27
CA TYR A 671 21.05 29.45 -27.74
C TYR A 671 19.57 29.11 -28.03
N ASN A 672 18.65 30.02 -27.69
CA ASN A 672 17.21 29.80 -27.90
C ASN A 672 16.86 29.69 -29.39
N LYS A 673 17.44 30.55 -30.25
CA LYS A 673 17.19 30.50 -31.70
C LYS A 673 17.72 29.22 -32.35
N ILE A 674 18.88 28.73 -31.92
CA ILE A 674 19.43 27.45 -32.42
C ILE A 674 18.50 26.29 -32.04
N ILE A 675 18.02 26.26 -30.80
CA ILE A 675 17.07 25.25 -30.33
C ILE A 675 15.77 25.29 -31.13
N ASP A 676 15.20 26.47 -31.33
CA ASP A 676 13.95 26.64 -32.08
C ASP A 676 14.10 26.18 -33.55
N THR A 677 15.24 26.50 -34.16
CA THR A 677 15.57 26.10 -35.54
C THR A 677 15.62 24.57 -35.68
N TRP A 678 16.33 23.90 -34.77
CA TRP A 678 16.44 22.44 -34.76
C TRP A 678 15.14 21.73 -34.36
N SER A 679 14.37 22.29 -33.43
CA SER A 679 13.05 21.78 -33.05
C SER A 679 12.09 21.83 -34.25
N THR A 680 12.06 22.95 -34.97
CA THR A 680 11.25 23.12 -36.18
C THR A 680 11.68 22.16 -37.28
N ALA A 681 12.98 21.99 -37.50
CA ALA A 681 13.51 21.03 -38.47
C ALA A 681 13.11 19.58 -38.13
N THR A 682 13.22 19.20 -36.85
CA THR A 682 12.85 17.87 -36.36
C THR A 682 11.37 17.56 -36.61
N ASN A 683 10.48 18.52 -36.35
CA ASN A 683 9.04 18.37 -36.60
C ASN A 683 8.72 18.26 -38.10
N ARG A 684 9.35 19.07 -38.95
CA ARG A 684 9.17 18.99 -40.40
C ARG A 684 9.60 17.64 -40.98
N VAL A 685 10.72 17.08 -40.52
CA VAL A 685 11.16 15.73 -40.91
C VAL A 685 10.14 14.68 -40.46
N ALA A 686 9.58 14.82 -39.26
CA ALA A 686 8.58 13.89 -38.73
C ALA A 686 7.26 13.90 -39.54
N ASP A 687 6.77 15.08 -39.92
CA ASP A 687 5.54 15.22 -40.71
C ASP A 687 5.69 14.63 -42.12
N LYS A 688 6.84 14.87 -42.76
CA LYS A 688 7.17 14.29 -44.06
C LYS A 688 7.28 12.77 -44.00
N LEU A 689 7.96 12.24 -42.99
CA LEU A 689 8.01 10.81 -42.70
C LEU A 689 6.62 10.19 -42.58
N TYR A 690 5.72 10.83 -41.84
CA TYR A 690 4.37 10.32 -41.64
C TYR A 690 3.57 10.26 -42.94
N ASN A 691 3.66 11.30 -43.77
CA ASN A 691 2.96 11.35 -45.06
C ASN A 691 3.46 10.30 -46.05
N GLU A 692 4.78 10.08 -46.12
CA GLU A 692 5.35 9.01 -46.95
C GLU A 692 4.96 7.62 -46.44
N LEU A 693 4.97 7.39 -45.12
CA LEU A 693 4.53 6.12 -44.54
C LEU A 693 3.04 5.83 -44.79
N ALA A 694 2.19 6.86 -44.76
CA ALA A 694 0.75 6.74 -44.99
C ALA A 694 0.41 6.34 -46.44
N SER A 695 1.19 6.83 -47.41
CA SER A 695 1.02 6.54 -48.83
C SER A 695 1.70 5.23 -49.27
N ASN A 696 2.71 4.76 -48.52
CA ASN A 696 3.46 3.55 -48.83
C ASN A 696 2.56 2.30 -48.82
N LYS A 697 2.66 1.47 -49.88
CA LYS A 697 1.87 0.23 -50.06
C LYS A 697 0.35 0.44 -49.89
N ASP A 698 -0.21 1.55 -50.39
CA ASP A 698 -1.62 1.92 -50.20
C ASP A 698 -2.05 2.02 -48.72
N GLY A 699 -1.11 2.39 -47.84
CA GLY A 699 -1.31 2.41 -46.39
C GLY A 699 -1.21 1.04 -45.71
N PHE A 700 -0.80 -0.03 -46.41
CA PHE A 700 -0.54 -1.36 -45.83
C PHE A 700 0.93 -1.55 -45.40
N ASN A 701 1.67 -0.46 -45.21
CA ASN A 701 2.96 -0.54 -44.52
C ASN A 701 2.75 -0.95 -43.04
N THR A 702 3.52 -1.94 -42.56
CA THR A 702 3.34 -2.50 -41.22
C THR A 702 3.51 -1.46 -40.11
N PHE A 703 4.52 -0.58 -40.20
CA PHE A 703 4.75 0.47 -39.19
C PHE A 703 3.62 1.49 -39.18
N PHE A 704 3.11 1.86 -40.36
CA PHE A 704 1.96 2.75 -40.46
C PHE A 704 0.72 2.10 -39.84
N MET A 705 0.44 0.82 -40.15
CA MET A 705 -0.68 0.12 -39.57
C MET A 705 -0.58 -0.01 -38.04
N MET A 706 0.61 -0.30 -37.50
CA MET A 706 0.82 -0.36 -36.05
C MET A 706 0.55 0.98 -35.35
N LEU A 707 0.97 2.08 -35.99
CA LEU A 707 0.77 3.45 -35.50
C LEU A 707 -0.69 3.91 -35.62
N ASP A 708 -1.30 3.74 -36.78
CA ASP A 708 -2.67 4.19 -37.08
C ASP A 708 -3.72 3.40 -36.28
N SER A 709 -3.53 2.09 -36.15
CA SER A 709 -4.36 1.24 -35.28
C SER A 709 -4.16 1.53 -33.79
N GLN A 710 -3.06 2.20 -33.43
CA GLN A 710 -2.58 2.39 -32.05
C GLN A 710 -2.37 1.06 -31.30
N ALA A 711 -2.08 -0.01 -32.04
CA ALA A 711 -1.74 -1.31 -31.48
C ALA A 711 -0.43 -1.22 -30.68
N ARG A 712 0.61 -0.63 -31.30
CA ARG A 712 1.92 -0.40 -30.69
C ARG A 712 2.67 0.67 -31.46
N GLY A 713 3.47 1.47 -30.74
CA GLY A 713 4.26 2.54 -31.35
C GLY A 713 3.64 3.92 -31.16
N SER A 714 4.50 4.93 -31.00
CA SER A 714 4.11 6.34 -31.03
C SER A 714 4.76 7.05 -32.23
N LYS A 715 4.22 8.22 -32.59
CA LYS A 715 4.81 9.09 -33.63
C LYS A 715 6.27 9.41 -33.30
N GLU A 716 6.56 9.67 -32.02
CA GLU A 716 7.91 9.91 -31.49
C GLU A 716 8.86 8.73 -31.75
N GLN A 717 8.43 7.49 -31.47
CA GLN A 717 9.25 6.29 -31.67
C GLN A 717 9.56 6.06 -33.15
N ILE A 718 8.57 6.25 -34.03
CA ILE A 718 8.76 6.10 -35.48
C ILE A 718 9.66 7.22 -36.03
N ARG A 719 9.54 8.44 -35.49
CA ARG A 719 10.46 9.55 -35.80
C ARG A 719 11.91 9.16 -35.48
N GLN A 720 12.16 8.52 -34.34
CA GLN A 720 13.51 8.10 -33.97
C GLN A 720 14.06 6.95 -34.85
N LEU A 721 13.18 6.10 -35.40
CA LEU A 721 13.59 5.00 -36.28
C LEU A 721 14.03 5.48 -37.67
N ALA A 722 13.26 6.39 -38.29
CA ALA A 722 13.42 6.75 -39.70
C ALA A 722 13.65 8.25 -39.98
N GLY A 723 13.29 9.12 -39.03
CA GLY A 723 13.46 10.57 -39.16
C GLY A 723 14.82 11.03 -38.69
N MET A 724 14.84 11.95 -37.72
CA MET A 724 16.00 12.31 -36.91
C MET A 724 15.59 12.25 -35.44
N ARG A 725 16.54 11.98 -34.54
CA ARG A 725 16.23 11.83 -33.12
C ARG A 725 15.96 13.20 -32.45
N GLY A 726 16.70 14.22 -32.86
CA GLY A 726 16.52 15.61 -32.42
C GLY A 726 17.39 15.99 -31.21
N LEU A 727 16.97 17.03 -30.50
CA LEU A 727 17.68 17.61 -29.35
C LEU A 727 17.56 16.71 -28.10
N MET A 728 18.64 16.64 -27.32
CA MET A 728 18.72 15.85 -26.09
C MET A 728 18.93 16.75 -24.88
N ALA A 729 18.34 16.37 -23.74
CA ALA A 729 18.51 17.10 -22.49
C ALA A 729 19.89 16.84 -21.87
N LYS A 730 20.51 17.89 -21.34
CA LYS A 730 21.78 17.85 -20.61
C LYS A 730 21.57 17.31 -19.19
N PRO A 731 22.48 16.49 -18.65
CA PRO A 731 22.44 16.08 -17.25
C PRO A 731 22.81 17.26 -16.33
N GLN A 732 21.90 17.66 -15.44
CA GLN A 732 22.15 18.70 -14.44
C GLN A 732 22.72 18.13 -13.13
N LYS A 733 23.63 18.86 -12.49
CA LYS A 733 24.25 18.49 -11.20
C LYS A 733 23.50 19.04 -9.97
N THR A 734 22.56 19.97 -10.15
CA THR A 734 21.89 20.69 -9.06
C THR A 734 20.38 20.75 -9.29
N ALA A 735 19.61 20.36 -8.28
CA ALA A 735 18.14 20.28 -8.33
C ALA A 735 17.40 21.63 -8.30
N ALA A 736 18.10 22.76 -8.44
CA ALA A 736 17.57 24.11 -8.19
C ALA A 736 17.21 24.91 -9.45
N ALA A 737 17.53 24.44 -10.66
CA ALA A 737 17.13 25.08 -11.91
C ALA A 737 15.92 24.33 -12.50
N SER A 738 14.82 25.05 -12.70
CA SER A 738 13.50 24.51 -13.09
C SER A 738 13.37 24.15 -14.58
N SER A 739 14.35 24.46 -15.43
CA SER A 739 14.33 24.13 -16.86
C SER A 739 15.48 23.19 -17.21
N ALA A 740 15.15 22.10 -17.93
CA ALA A 740 16.16 21.19 -18.46
C ALA A 740 16.87 21.87 -19.64
N GLU A 741 18.15 22.23 -19.47
CA GLU A 741 18.97 22.72 -20.58
C GLU A 741 19.08 21.65 -21.67
N LEU A 742 18.83 22.03 -22.92
CA LEU A 742 19.02 21.18 -24.09
C LEU A 742 20.45 21.33 -24.62
N ILE A 743 20.99 20.26 -25.20
CA ILE A 743 22.27 20.28 -25.91
C ILE A 743 22.03 20.88 -27.29
N GLU A 744 22.79 21.93 -27.64
CA GLU A 744 22.66 22.69 -28.89
C GLU A 744 22.83 21.81 -30.15
N ASN A 745 23.72 20.81 -30.06
CA ASN A 745 23.97 19.87 -31.15
C ASN A 745 22.93 18.73 -31.14
N PRO A 746 22.01 18.67 -32.12
CA PRO A 746 21.04 17.60 -32.20
C PRO A 746 21.67 16.29 -32.71
N ILE A 747 20.96 15.20 -32.50
CA ILE A 747 21.25 13.92 -33.15
C ILE A 747 20.52 13.89 -34.51
N ILE A 748 21.29 13.98 -35.58
CA ILE A 748 20.80 14.04 -36.97
C ILE A 748 20.50 12.64 -37.50
N SER A 749 21.32 11.68 -37.09
CA SER A 749 21.17 10.27 -37.47
C SER A 749 19.90 9.64 -36.87
N ASN A 750 19.45 8.53 -37.47
CA ASN A 750 18.37 7.70 -36.97
C ASN A 750 18.84 6.27 -36.69
N PHE A 751 17.99 5.44 -36.09
CA PHE A 751 18.36 4.05 -35.78
C PHE A 751 18.58 3.18 -37.02
N LYS A 752 17.96 3.52 -38.16
CA LYS A 752 18.16 2.78 -39.42
C LYS A 752 19.54 3.04 -40.03
N GLU A 753 19.99 4.30 -40.01
CA GLU A 753 21.30 4.74 -40.52
C GLU A 753 22.43 4.39 -39.54
N GLY A 754 22.12 4.29 -38.25
CA GLY A 754 23.10 4.10 -37.18
C GLY A 754 23.57 5.42 -36.59
N LEU A 755 24.04 5.40 -35.34
CA LEU A 755 24.49 6.59 -34.62
C LEU A 755 26.02 6.65 -34.58
N THR A 756 26.59 7.84 -34.66
CA THR A 756 28.02 8.04 -34.37
C THR A 756 28.31 7.88 -32.88
N ILE A 757 29.59 7.70 -32.52
CA ILE A 757 30.01 7.52 -31.12
C ILE A 757 29.56 8.71 -30.24
N LEU A 758 29.69 9.95 -30.76
CA LEU A 758 29.29 11.16 -30.04
C LEU A 758 27.78 11.26 -29.87
N GLU A 759 27.00 11.01 -30.93
CA GLU A 759 25.54 11.01 -30.87
C GLU A 759 25.02 9.94 -29.91
N TYR A 760 25.62 8.75 -29.93
CA TYR A 760 25.26 7.67 -29.01
C TYR A 760 25.60 8.06 -27.56
N PHE A 761 26.78 8.63 -27.32
CA PHE A 761 27.18 9.12 -26.00
C PHE A 761 26.21 10.17 -25.45
N ILE A 762 25.80 11.15 -26.28
CA ILE A 762 24.80 12.16 -25.91
C ILE A 762 23.48 11.49 -25.51
N SER A 763 23.01 10.49 -26.29
CA SER A 763 21.81 9.73 -25.98
C SER A 763 21.87 8.99 -24.63
N THR A 764 23.04 8.59 -24.14
CA THR A 764 23.13 7.78 -22.91
C THR A 764 22.66 8.54 -21.67
N HIS A 765 22.82 9.86 -21.64
CA HIS A 765 22.44 10.69 -20.50
C HIS A 765 20.93 10.69 -20.26
N GLY A 766 20.15 10.93 -21.33
CA GLY A 766 18.70 10.90 -21.27
C GLY A 766 18.15 9.51 -20.91
N ALA A 767 18.73 8.45 -21.49
CA ALA A 767 18.33 7.07 -21.19
C ALA A 767 18.60 6.68 -19.74
N ARG A 768 19.80 6.99 -19.21
CA ARG A 768 20.15 6.71 -17.81
C ARG A 768 19.28 7.49 -16.83
N LYS A 769 19.04 8.78 -17.10
CA LYS A 769 18.17 9.61 -16.28
C LYS A 769 16.75 9.04 -16.25
N GLY A 770 16.18 8.69 -17.41
CA GLY A 770 14.85 8.08 -17.48
C GLY A 770 14.75 6.80 -16.64
N LEU A 771 15.71 5.88 -16.76
CA LEU A 771 15.74 4.65 -15.97
C LEU A 771 15.85 4.91 -14.46
N ALA A 772 16.70 5.87 -14.06
CA ALA A 772 16.88 6.24 -12.65
C ALA A 772 15.62 6.92 -12.07
N ASP A 773 15.00 7.84 -12.82
CA ASP A 773 13.79 8.55 -12.42
C ASP A 773 12.62 7.58 -12.27
N THR A 774 12.43 6.64 -13.19
CA THR A 774 11.40 5.59 -13.08
C THR A 774 11.59 4.75 -11.81
N ALA A 775 12.83 4.38 -11.48
CA ALA A 775 13.12 3.61 -10.27
C ALA A 775 12.83 4.40 -8.98
N LEU A 776 13.14 5.70 -8.95
CA LEU A 776 12.87 6.56 -7.78
C LEU A 776 11.38 6.87 -7.62
N LYS A 777 10.70 7.29 -8.70
CA LYS A 777 9.27 7.63 -8.70
C LYS A 777 8.37 6.49 -8.23
N THR A 778 8.75 5.24 -8.52
CA THR A 778 8.00 4.04 -8.09
C THR A 778 7.84 3.99 -6.56
N ALA A 779 8.87 4.39 -5.81
CA ALA A 779 8.80 4.39 -4.34
C ALA A 779 7.89 5.51 -3.79
N ASP A 780 7.92 6.68 -4.44
CA ASP A 780 7.15 7.86 -4.01
C ASP A 780 5.66 7.70 -4.30
N ALA A 781 5.29 7.15 -5.46
CA ALA A 781 3.89 6.86 -5.80
C ALA A 781 3.27 5.85 -4.82
N GLY A 782 3.99 4.78 -4.48
CA GLY A 782 3.53 3.82 -3.47
C GLY A 782 3.39 4.45 -2.08
N TYR A 783 4.26 5.40 -1.73
CA TYR A 783 4.17 6.12 -0.46
C TYR A 783 3.00 7.12 -0.43
N LEU A 784 2.73 7.83 -1.53
CA LEU A 784 1.57 8.71 -1.66
C LEU A 784 0.27 7.92 -1.53
N THR A 785 0.14 6.82 -2.28
CA THR A 785 -1.02 5.92 -2.22
C THR A 785 -1.28 5.46 -0.79
N ARG A 786 -0.23 5.06 -0.07
CA ARG A 786 -0.32 4.68 1.33
C ARG A 786 -0.81 5.83 2.22
N ARG A 787 -0.29 7.06 2.06
CA ARG A 787 -0.74 8.22 2.85
C ARG A 787 -2.22 8.52 2.60
N LEU A 788 -2.66 8.45 1.33
CA LEU A 788 -4.05 8.63 0.96
C LEU A 788 -4.93 7.56 1.60
N HIS A 789 -4.48 6.30 1.59
CA HIS A 789 -5.17 5.20 2.23
C HIS A 789 -5.26 5.38 3.74
N ASP A 790 -4.15 5.71 4.41
CA ASP A 790 -4.09 5.94 5.86
C ASP A 790 -5.07 7.05 6.32
N VAL A 791 -5.44 8.00 5.44
CA VAL A 791 -6.43 9.07 5.72
C VAL A 791 -7.87 8.65 5.36
N ALA A 792 -8.06 7.92 4.27
CA ALA A 792 -9.38 7.61 3.72
C ALA A 792 -9.92 6.22 4.09
N GLN A 793 -9.15 5.39 4.79
CA GLN A 793 -9.50 3.98 5.07
C GLN A 793 -10.87 3.80 5.74
N ASP A 794 -11.23 4.70 6.67
CA ASP A 794 -12.48 4.61 7.43
C ASP A 794 -13.72 5.15 6.67
N VAL A 795 -13.53 5.65 5.45
CA VAL A 795 -14.62 6.23 4.64
C VAL A 795 -15.31 5.12 3.85
N VAL A 796 -16.50 4.74 4.33
CA VAL A 796 -17.39 3.73 3.74
C VAL A 796 -18.76 4.31 3.42
N ILE A 797 -19.51 3.68 2.51
CA ILE A 797 -20.92 4.01 2.31
C ILE A 797 -21.74 3.46 3.47
N SER A 798 -22.38 4.33 4.25
CA SER A 798 -23.05 3.97 5.50
C SER A 798 -24.58 3.95 5.43
N GLU A 799 -25.15 4.78 4.56
CA GLU A 799 -26.60 4.93 4.38
C GLU A 799 -26.93 5.32 2.94
N ASP A 800 -28.17 5.18 2.51
CA ASP A 800 -28.56 5.49 1.12
C ASP A 800 -28.63 7.01 0.84
N ASP A 801 -29.27 7.76 1.75
CA ASP A 801 -29.48 9.20 1.60
C ASP A 801 -29.34 9.93 2.94
N CYS A 802 -28.48 10.94 3.00
CA CYS A 802 -28.34 11.82 4.16
C CYS A 802 -29.33 13.00 4.16
N GLY A 803 -30.11 13.20 3.10
CA GLY A 803 -31.10 14.28 2.99
C GLY A 803 -30.54 15.69 2.86
N THR A 804 -29.22 15.84 2.66
CA THR A 804 -28.57 17.17 2.59
C THR A 804 -29.17 18.04 1.48
N ILE A 805 -29.37 19.32 1.81
CA ILE A 805 -29.74 20.37 0.87
C ILE A 805 -28.52 21.12 0.32
N ARG A 806 -27.31 20.72 0.72
CA ARG A 806 -26.06 21.36 0.31
C ARG A 806 -25.42 20.57 -0.83
N GLY A 807 -25.03 21.27 -1.89
CA GLY A 807 -24.33 20.70 -3.03
C GLY A 807 -23.27 21.64 -3.58
N VAL A 808 -22.67 21.23 -4.68
CA VAL A 808 -21.63 21.98 -5.38
C VAL A 808 -22.13 22.26 -6.80
N GLU A 809 -21.94 23.50 -7.24
CA GLU A 809 -22.20 23.89 -8.63
C GLU A 809 -21.07 23.36 -9.52
N MET A 810 -21.40 22.55 -10.53
CA MET A 810 -20.45 22.05 -11.53
C MET A 810 -20.65 22.78 -12.85
N ARG A 811 -19.53 23.23 -13.44
CA ARG A 811 -19.43 23.89 -14.75
C ARG A 811 -18.37 23.21 -15.61
N ALA A 812 -18.42 23.38 -16.93
CA ALA A 812 -17.32 22.97 -17.81
C ALA A 812 -16.01 23.64 -17.40
N LEU A 813 -14.89 22.91 -17.45
CA LEU A 813 -13.57 23.45 -17.11
C LEU A 813 -12.95 24.08 -18.38
N LYS A 814 -12.83 25.41 -18.37
CA LYS A 814 -12.27 26.19 -19.48
C LYS A 814 -10.91 26.77 -19.10
N ASP A 815 -9.94 26.72 -19.99
CA ASP A 815 -8.65 27.42 -19.89
C ASP A 815 -8.55 28.42 -21.04
N GLY A 816 -8.96 29.67 -20.79
CA GLY A 816 -9.22 30.64 -21.87
C GLY A 816 -10.46 30.23 -22.67
N GLU A 817 -10.31 30.06 -23.98
CA GLU A 817 -11.38 29.61 -24.88
C GLU A 817 -11.45 28.07 -25.02
N ASP A 818 -10.37 27.37 -24.65
CA ASP A 818 -10.30 25.91 -24.79
C ASP A 818 -11.05 25.22 -23.63
N VAL A 819 -12.07 24.44 -23.98
CA VAL A 819 -12.77 23.56 -23.04
C VAL A 819 -11.90 22.33 -22.80
N LYS A 820 -11.28 22.25 -21.61
CA LYS A 820 -10.46 21.09 -21.21
C LYS A 820 -11.31 19.89 -20.83
N GLU A 821 -12.39 20.14 -20.08
CA GLU A 821 -13.36 19.09 -19.69
C GLU A 821 -14.80 19.60 -19.89
N PRO A 822 -15.62 18.89 -20.68
CA PRO A 822 -17.01 19.28 -20.94
C PRO A 822 -17.89 19.07 -19.71
N LEU A 823 -19.07 19.70 -19.69
CA LEU A 823 -19.99 19.61 -18.57
C LEU A 823 -20.51 18.17 -18.40
N LYS A 824 -20.87 17.51 -19.51
CA LYS A 824 -21.29 16.10 -19.59
C LYS A 824 -20.42 15.16 -18.77
N GLU A 825 -19.10 15.24 -18.93
CA GLU A 825 -18.15 14.34 -18.26
C GLU A 825 -18.07 14.59 -16.75
N ARG A 826 -18.22 15.85 -16.31
CA ARG A 826 -18.13 16.22 -14.89
C ARG A 826 -19.38 15.87 -14.09
N ILE A 827 -20.56 15.86 -14.73
CA ILE A 827 -21.84 15.57 -14.07
C ILE A 827 -22.25 14.10 -14.17
N LEU A 828 -21.68 13.33 -15.09
CA LEU A 828 -22.05 11.93 -15.31
C LEU A 828 -21.92 11.09 -14.03
N GLY A 829 -22.97 10.33 -13.72
CA GLY A 829 -23.04 9.47 -12.54
C GLY A 829 -23.18 10.20 -11.22
N ARG A 830 -23.36 11.53 -11.22
CA ARG A 830 -23.63 12.33 -10.01
C ARG A 830 -25.13 12.47 -9.79
N THR A 831 -25.52 12.70 -8.55
CA THR A 831 -26.91 12.93 -8.18
C THR A 831 -27.24 14.41 -8.22
N SER A 832 -28.33 14.80 -8.89
CA SER A 832 -28.75 16.20 -8.92
C SER A 832 -29.32 16.64 -7.57
N LEU A 833 -28.99 17.86 -7.14
CA LEU A 833 -29.54 18.47 -5.92
C LEU A 833 -30.90 19.15 -6.18
N VAL A 834 -31.09 19.68 -7.38
CA VAL A 834 -32.29 20.42 -7.81
C VAL A 834 -32.80 19.84 -9.13
N ASP A 835 -34.03 20.16 -9.50
CA ASP A 835 -34.55 19.78 -10.81
C ASP A 835 -33.74 20.51 -11.91
N VAL A 836 -33.24 19.75 -12.88
CA VAL A 836 -32.51 20.28 -14.03
C VAL A 836 -33.50 20.47 -15.17
N THR A 837 -33.84 21.71 -15.47
CA THR A 837 -34.84 22.07 -16.49
C THR A 837 -34.20 22.84 -17.63
N ASP A 838 -34.59 22.51 -18.87
CA ASP A 838 -34.27 23.32 -20.05
C ASP A 838 -34.84 24.74 -19.88
N PRO A 839 -34.01 25.80 -19.90
CA PRO A 839 -34.49 27.17 -19.75
C PRO A 839 -35.32 27.66 -20.96
N ILE A 840 -35.23 27.02 -22.12
CA ILE A 840 -35.97 27.42 -23.33
C ILE A 840 -37.34 26.73 -23.37
N ASN A 841 -37.36 25.39 -23.27
CA ASN A 841 -38.56 24.60 -23.49
C ASN A 841 -39.28 24.19 -22.19
N GLY A 842 -38.65 24.40 -21.02
CA GLY A 842 -39.20 24.01 -19.72
C GLY A 842 -39.23 22.50 -19.47
N THR A 843 -38.59 21.69 -20.32
CA THR A 843 -38.52 20.23 -20.14
C THR A 843 -37.59 19.88 -18.98
N VAL A 844 -38.06 19.07 -18.03
CA VAL A 844 -37.24 18.57 -16.91
C VAL A 844 -36.39 17.41 -17.42
N TYR A 845 -35.06 17.57 -17.44
CA TYR A 845 -34.13 16.50 -17.81
C TYR A 845 -33.85 15.52 -16.67
N CYS A 846 -33.78 16.03 -15.43
CA CYS A 846 -33.45 15.23 -14.24
C CYS A 846 -34.15 15.82 -13.02
N LYS A 847 -34.81 15.00 -12.21
CA LYS A 847 -35.42 15.47 -10.96
C LYS A 847 -34.41 15.51 -9.81
N LYS A 848 -34.75 16.27 -8.77
CA LYS A 848 -34.03 16.32 -7.50
C LYS A 848 -33.84 14.92 -6.93
N GLY A 849 -32.58 14.55 -6.67
CA GLY A 849 -32.22 13.28 -6.06
C GLY A 849 -32.09 12.12 -7.04
N GLU A 850 -32.30 12.34 -8.35
CA GLU A 850 -32.02 11.35 -9.40
C GLU A 850 -30.55 11.41 -9.84
N MET A 851 -30.02 10.27 -10.26
CA MET A 851 -28.68 10.17 -10.83
C MET A 851 -28.71 10.65 -12.28
N ILE A 852 -27.66 11.37 -12.68
CA ILE A 852 -27.47 11.83 -14.05
C ILE A 852 -26.82 10.70 -14.85
N ASP A 853 -27.61 10.05 -15.70
CA ASP A 853 -27.17 9.01 -16.64
C ASP A 853 -26.62 9.61 -17.95
N GLU A 854 -26.08 8.77 -18.83
CA GLU A 854 -25.50 9.20 -20.11
C GLU A 854 -26.52 9.96 -20.98
N GLU A 855 -27.76 9.47 -21.10
CA GLU A 855 -28.82 10.11 -21.90
C GLU A 855 -29.16 11.52 -21.37
N VAL A 856 -29.26 11.64 -20.05
CA VAL A 856 -29.53 12.91 -19.36
C VAL A 856 -28.34 13.86 -19.51
N SER A 857 -27.12 13.37 -19.32
CA SER A 857 -25.91 14.20 -19.47
C SER A 857 -25.72 14.70 -20.90
N GLU A 858 -26.09 13.90 -21.90
CA GLU A 858 -26.03 14.28 -23.31
C GLU A 858 -27.14 15.28 -23.66
N ALA A 859 -28.34 15.12 -23.11
CA ALA A 859 -29.41 16.11 -23.23
C ALA A 859 -29.02 17.47 -22.60
N ILE A 860 -28.35 17.44 -21.44
CA ILE A 860 -27.85 18.66 -20.76
C ILE A 860 -26.78 19.37 -21.60
N GLU A 861 -25.86 18.62 -22.23
CA GLU A 861 -24.79 19.20 -23.07
C GLU A 861 -25.34 19.87 -24.35
N HIS A 862 -26.42 19.34 -24.93
CA HIS A 862 -27.09 19.96 -26.09
C HIS A 862 -28.03 21.10 -25.69
N SER A 863 -28.28 21.28 -24.40
CA SER A 863 -29.08 22.36 -23.83
C SER A 863 -28.18 23.55 -23.46
N PRO A 864 -28.70 24.80 -23.42
CA PRO A 864 -27.93 25.98 -23.01
C PRO A 864 -27.61 26.04 -21.49
N ILE A 865 -27.58 24.89 -20.80
CA ILE A 865 -27.31 24.83 -19.36
C ILE A 865 -25.80 24.87 -19.15
N GLU A 866 -25.32 25.93 -18.49
CA GLU A 866 -23.88 26.09 -18.20
C GLU A 866 -23.44 25.45 -16.88
N ALA A 867 -24.39 25.27 -15.96
CA ALA A 867 -24.11 24.86 -14.59
C ALA A 867 -25.20 23.94 -14.03
N VAL A 868 -24.78 22.91 -13.30
CA VAL A 868 -25.69 21.98 -12.61
C VAL A 868 -25.29 21.85 -11.14
N MET A 869 -26.26 21.96 -10.24
CA MET A 869 -26.05 21.74 -8.81
C MET A 869 -26.11 20.25 -8.49
N ILE A 870 -24.97 19.67 -8.13
CA ILE A 870 -24.86 18.24 -7.78
C ILE A 870 -24.62 18.04 -6.29
N ARG A 871 -24.96 16.84 -5.80
CA ARG A 871 -24.54 16.39 -4.47
C ARG A 871 -23.07 16.01 -4.49
N SER A 872 -22.38 16.27 -3.39
CA SER A 872 -20.95 15.96 -3.23
C SER A 872 -20.69 15.26 -1.89
N VAL A 873 -19.62 14.47 -1.87
CA VAL A 873 -19.11 13.84 -0.65
C VAL A 873 -18.69 14.89 0.39
N LEU A 874 -18.23 16.07 -0.05
CA LEU A 874 -17.82 17.16 0.84
C LEU A 874 -18.98 17.84 1.56
N THR A 875 -20.19 17.80 0.98
CA THR A 875 -21.41 18.41 1.53
C THR A 875 -22.35 17.39 2.17
N CYS A 876 -21.89 16.14 2.30
CA CYS A 876 -22.63 15.06 2.91
C CYS A 876 -22.81 15.29 4.43
N GLU A 877 -24.01 15.04 4.94
CA GLU A 877 -24.36 15.23 6.36
C GLU A 877 -24.37 13.93 7.16
N SER A 878 -23.92 12.83 6.55
CA SER A 878 -23.78 11.56 7.25
C SER A 878 -22.77 11.67 8.38
N ARG A 879 -23.12 11.16 9.58
CA ARG A 879 -22.26 11.25 10.77
C ARG A 879 -21.04 10.34 10.71
N ARG A 880 -21.14 9.23 9.98
CA ARG A 880 -20.08 8.23 9.82
C ARG A 880 -20.06 7.81 8.36
N GLY A 881 -18.94 7.98 7.69
CA GLY A 881 -18.83 7.66 6.26
C GLY A 881 -19.60 8.64 5.38
N VAL A 882 -20.15 8.13 4.28
CA VAL A 882 -20.80 8.92 3.22
C VAL A 882 -22.09 8.21 2.80
N CYS A 883 -23.11 8.96 2.37
CA CYS A 883 -24.30 8.33 1.82
C CYS A 883 -24.15 8.00 0.33
N ALA A 884 -24.87 6.98 -0.15
CA ALA A 884 -24.79 6.51 -1.53
C ALA A 884 -25.11 7.62 -2.54
N ARG A 885 -26.15 8.43 -2.29
CA ARG A 885 -26.53 9.53 -3.19
C ARG A 885 -25.54 10.70 -3.26
N CYS A 886 -24.84 11.01 -2.17
CA CYS A 886 -23.79 12.05 -2.20
C CYS A 886 -22.52 11.57 -2.93
N TYR A 887 -22.28 10.26 -2.96
CA TYR A 887 -21.20 9.67 -3.75
C TYR A 887 -21.57 9.58 -5.23
N GLY A 888 -22.74 8.99 -5.52
CA GLY A 888 -23.26 8.77 -6.87
C GLY A 888 -23.00 7.35 -7.36
N ARG A 889 -22.65 7.23 -8.64
CA ARG A 889 -22.46 5.98 -9.36
C ARG A 889 -21.19 5.24 -8.95
N ASN A 890 -21.27 3.92 -8.82
CA ASN A 890 -20.10 3.06 -8.85
C ASN A 890 -19.62 2.92 -10.30
N MET A 891 -18.43 3.45 -10.58
CA MET A 891 -17.86 3.49 -11.92
C MET A 891 -17.58 2.10 -12.51
N ALA A 892 -17.47 1.05 -11.68
CA ALA A 892 -17.19 -0.30 -12.15
C ALA A 892 -18.45 -1.05 -12.61
N THR A 893 -19.56 -0.92 -11.89
CA THR A 893 -20.83 -1.61 -12.23
C THR A 893 -21.73 -0.74 -13.10
N GLY A 894 -21.53 0.58 -13.07
CA GLY A 894 -22.40 1.52 -13.73
C GLY A 894 -23.75 1.74 -13.02
N GLN A 895 -23.89 1.30 -11.77
CA GLN A 895 -25.10 1.48 -10.94
C GLN A 895 -24.83 2.41 -9.76
N LEU A 896 -25.85 2.75 -8.97
CA LEU A 896 -25.66 3.44 -7.69
C LEU A 896 -24.76 2.61 -6.76
N VAL A 897 -23.90 3.29 -5.99
CA VAL A 897 -23.00 2.61 -5.06
C VAL A 897 -23.77 1.87 -3.96
N ASP A 898 -23.34 0.65 -3.64
CA ASP A 898 -23.98 -0.19 -2.62
C ASP A 898 -23.56 0.23 -1.20
N THR A 899 -24.47 0.03 -0.24
CA THR A 899 -24.17 0.23 1.18
C THR A 899 -23.10 -0.75 1.65
N GLY A 900 -22.07 -0.25 2.34
CA GLY A 900 -20.94 -1.04 2.81
C GLY A 900 -19.70 -0.99 1.92
N GLU A 901 -19.78 -0.37 0.73
CA GLU A 901 -18.60 -0.27 -0.15
C GLU A 901 -17.54 0.69 0.43
N ALA A 902 -16.28 0.22 0.43
CA ALA A 902 -15.14 0.95 1.00
C ALA A 902 -14.57 2.00 0.02
N VAL A 903 -15.38 3.01 -0.28
CA VAL A 903 -15.08 4.04 -1.29
C VAL A 903 -13.81 4.83 -1.00
N GLY A 904 -13.42 5.03 0.26
CA GLY A 904 -12.17 5.70 0.61
C GLY A 904 -10.93 4.91 0.20
N THR A 905 -11.00 3.58 0.30
CA THR A 905 -9.93 2.71 -0.20
C THR A 905 -9.83 2.76 -1.72
N ILE A 906 -10.97 2.67 -2.42
CA ILE A 906 -11.03 2.74 -3.88
C ILE A 906 -10.50 4.08 -4.39
N ALA A 907 -10.89 5.19 -3.76
CA ALA A 907 -10.40 6.53 -4.10
C ALA A 907 -8.88 6.66 -3.90
N SER A 908 -8.35 6.17 -2.77
CA SER A 908 -6.91 6.22 -2.49
C SER A 908 -6.08 5.47 -3.54
N GLN A 909 -6.55 4.31 -3.99
CA GLN A 909 -5.90 3.50 -5.02
C GLN A 909 -6.01 4.15 -6.40
N SER A 910 -7.20 4.68 -6.74
CA SER A 910 -7.48 5.28 -8.05
C SER A 910 -6.71 6.58 -8.30
N ILE A 911 -6.31 7.29 -7.23
CA ILE A 911 -5.42 8.45 -7.34
C ILE A 911 -3.95 8.00 -7.36
N GLY A 912 -3.62 6.96 -6.59
CA GLY A 912 -2.26 6.49 -6.40
C GLY A 912 -1.65 5.77 -7.60
N GLU A 913 -2.43 4.93 -8.29
CA GLU A 913 -1.95 4.10 -9.40
C GLU A 913 -1.44 4.92 -10.60
N PRO A 914 -2.16 5.95 -11.09
CA PRO A 914 -1.66 6.83 -12.16
C PRO A 914 -0.42 7.63 -11.75
N GLY A 915 -0.18 7.80 -10.44
CA GLY A 915 0.95 8.55 -9.90
C GLY A 915 2.32 8.00 -10.30
N THR A 916 2.42 6.74 -10.72
CA THR A 916 3.66 6.18 -11.28
C THR A 916 3.94 6.65 -12.72
N GLN A 917 2.91 7.09 -13.45
CA GLN A 917 3.02 7.52 -14.84
C GLN A 917 3.34 9.03 -14.95
N LEU A 918 3.00 9.81 -13.93
CA LEU A 918 3.29 11.25 -13.79
C LEU A 918 4.75 11.49 -13.39
#